data_AF-A0A4Y8CS71-F1
#
_entry.id   AF-A0A4Y8CS71-F1
#
_cell.length_a   1.000
_cell.length_b   1.000
_cell.length_c   1.000
_cell.angle_alpha   90.00
_cell.angle_beta   90.00
_cell.angle_gamma   90.00
#
_symmetry.space_group_name_H-M   'P 1'
#
loop_
_entity.id
_entity.type
_entity.pdbx_description
1 polymer ?
#
loop_
_entity_poly.entity_id
_entity_poly.type
_entity_poly.pdbx_seq_one_letter_code
_entity_poly.pdbx_strand_id
1 'polypeptide(L)'
;MQCSNQNVNAVDTPSEAQPIHASQIESVSGVVDLRLFLESIARMKSNEEKTTYCFETLEALDVTKDDIFEYMNTVFKILKSNPAWWKDRYTEETLDNQLLYIRLGLEQNIPRVRKRRIERINYIKARWLKYEGVCSWVEDSSQSSNFLFHLARVAKKFPNYLDALHRLNDALIQRLLTSKKGSRNEKRLQGSDCERAINIETARRHPESTYENLQLSRNLSTGLYGNMVEAHYQDESMNLSADILDGKNLLEENGLYSQPDTPHIEGASEPFHVQGMNGAEPISIDNRLNESSRELSRHTRSDAEADYLSPSIDTDSDESMISNFSDTAHQLISCQCTVSFRQKIDTLYRSHRWRRLPQNVLNDVMIMLNVTIRNLKRVCSGHQRKIAVLCGLKVKYCKQAELNDRMEALNAARLNGEDAVKTLKIGAASGWFSNLHRAQQECDALGHYKFAKQASWPPRTIQERLFDDGFLKRTVAFLLSSEVTREDSWDYDAAIRTWDEKGSVNIPVFKWWWMKNDGEVARIVDEDLEMYKHHTRQDFHGNENKGWLPTAFYSIAQQLVSQDPVHYAIYTALRPDHWTSLLSYPCYAKYSEFDEYHPTTGGFEHIDQNVNKLLEGEFNVDAQVQGSVSLNDEAPHNSTKIIPGFHKPGVLANWWAGLPDEHKKNGAVTRIPLISSSRINWETVPCLHGEARFTMPQIPHGAQPRYPDMPKRRTILPWMSRVAEDHTTLPNTDHGAGAVQDITLARVACMPPKATQSGKPIFNSQITYRFPGCVRLDSLGALSDALLGLRRWDAPEVVEEQEILFGEDRERAREFIGEWRENATGAVKKAFEIGKKTEIRVFGSDSYWNNK
;
A
#
# COMPACT_ATOMS: atom_id res chain seq x y z
N MET A 1 60.95 20.15 -48.47
CA MET A 1 60.44 19.31 -49.56
C MET A 1 58.94 19.59 -49.71
N GLN A 2 58.54 20.10 -50.90
CA GLN A 2 57.22 20.12 -51.59
C GLN A 2 55.94 20.37 -50.75
N CYS A 3 55.24 21.52 -50.94
CA CYS A 3 54.10 21.78 -51.86
C CYS A 3 52.83 20.97 -51.47
N SER A 4 51.60 21.49 -51.33
CA SER A 4 50.91 22.58 -52.07
C SER A 4 49.54 22.97 -51.45
N ASN A 5 49.21 24.26 -51.57
CA ASN A 5 47.91 24.97 -51.70
C ASN A 5 46.57 24.19 -51.70
N GLN A 6 45.53 24.73 -51.04
CA GLN A 6 44.42 25.45 -51.70
C GLN A 6 43.41 26.10 -50.71
N ASN A 7 42.56 26.95 -51.26
CA ASN A 7 41.95 28.17 -50.75
C ASN A 7 40.41 28.04 -50.56
N VAL A 8 39.85 28.83 -49.60
CA VAL A 8 38.62 29.66 -49.72
C VAL A 8 37.20 29.03 -49.61
N ASN A 9 36.45 29.39 -48.56
CA ASN A 9 35.14 30.11 -48.55
C ASN A 9 34.44 30.00 -47.17
N ALA A 10 34.29 31.10 -46.43
CA ALA A 10 33.10 31.98 -46.35
C ALA A 10 31.99 31.42 -45.42
N VAL A 11 31.85 32.08 -44.26
CA VAL A 11 30.87 31.80 -43.20
C VAL A 11 29.64 32.67 -43.45
N ASP A 12 28.48 32.04 -43.69
CA ASP A 12 27.19 32.72 -43.72
C ASP A 12 26.61 32.83 -42.30
N THR A 13 26.37 34.07 -41.86
CA THR A 13 25.56 34.42 -40.68
C THR A 13 24.07 34.17 -40.94
N PRO A 14 23.30 33.64 -39.97
CA PRO A 14 21.87 33.38 -40.14
C PRO A 14 21.05 34.68 -40.06
N SER A 15 20.07 34.82 -40.96
CA SER A 15 19.17 35.97 -41.06
C SER A 15 18.24 36.10 -39.85
N GLU A 16 18.14 37.30 -39.30
CA GLU A 16 17.16 37.68 -38.28
C GLU A 16 15.72 37.48 -38.77
N ALA A 17 14.92 36.78 -37.97
CA ALA A 17 13.48 36.61 -38.20
C ALA A 17 12.74 37.92 -37.85
N GLN A 18 11.84 38.37 -38.73
CA GLN A 18 11.00 39.53 -38.48
C GLN A 18 9.97 39.28 -37.37
N PRO A 19 9.64 40.30 -36.54
CA PRO A 19 8.65 40.15 -35.48
C PRO A 19 7.22 40.16 -36.04
N ILE A 20 6.38 39.29 -35.47
CA ILE A 20 4.96 39.14 -35.79
C ILE A 20 4.19 40.39 -35.32
N HIS A 21 3.29 40.91 -36.17
CA HIS A 21 2.43 42.05 -35.86
C HIS A 21 1.39 41.70 -34.77
N ALA A 22 1.27 42.57 -33.76
CA ALA A 22 0.39 42.41 -32.60
C ALA A 22 -1.10 42.20 -32.94
N SER A 23 -1.56 42.63 -34.11
CA SER A 23 -2.96 42.46 -34.55
C SER A 23 -3.33 41.04 -34.97
N GLN A 24 -2.35 40.13 -35.17
CA GLN A 24 -2.61 38.70 -35.40
C GLN A 24 -2.63 37.88 -34.10
N ILE A 25 -2.22 38.48 -32.98
CA ILE A 25 -2.12 37.80 -31.67
C ILE A 25 -3.45 37.90 -30.90
N GLU A 26 -4.25 38.94 -31.13
CA GLU A 26 -5.49 39.18 -30.37
C GLU A 26 -6.71 38.35 -30.83
N SER A 27 -6.77 37.87 -32.08
CA SER A 27 -7.89 37.02 -32.55
C SER A 27 -7.73 35.53 -32.20
N VAL A 28 -6.73 35.18 -31.38
CA VAL A 28 -6.27 33.80 -31.16
C VAL A 28 -6.07 33.53 -29.64
N SER A 29 -6.85 34.21 -28.79
CA SER A 29 -6.81 34.00 -27.32
C SER A 29 -7.34 32.64 -26.86
N GLY A 30 -7.91 31.84 -27.76
CA GLY A 30 -8.32 30.44 -27.53
C GLY A 30 -7.25 29.39 -27.86
N VAL A 31 -6.06 29.79 -28.33
CA VAL A 31 -4.94 28.85 -28.50
C VAL A 31 -4.31 28.62 -27.13
N VAL A 32 -4.90 27.67 -26.40
CA VAL A 32 -4.14 26.77 -25.54
C VAL A 32 -2.90 26.39 -26.34
N ASP A 33 -1.75 26.80 -25.83
CA ASP A 33 -0.43 26.78 -26.46
C ASP A 33 -0.31 25.60 -27.45
N LEU A 34 -0.43 25.88 -28.75
CA LEU A 34 -0.42 24.88 -29.83
C LEU A 34 0.83 23.99 -29.73
N ARG A 35 1.90 24.55 -29.15
CA ARG A 35 3.12 23.86 -28.77
C ARG A 35 2.86 22.81 -27.70
N LEU A 36 2.14 23.10 -26.62
CA LEU A 36 1.75 22.12 -25.60
C LEU A 36 0.86 21.02 -26.16
N PHE A 37 -0.03 21.34 -27.10
CA PHE A 37 -0.84 20.34 -27.79
C PHE A 37 0.04 19.37 -28.59
N LEU A 38 1.01 19.88 -29.35
CA LEU A 38 1.95 19.06 -30.12
C LEU A 38 2.94 18.31 -29.24
N GLU A 39 3.42 18.92 -28.16
CA GLU A 39 4.25 18.25 -27.17
C GLU A 39 3.49 17.12 -26.48
N SER A 40 2.19 17.29 -26.24
CA SER A 40 1.33 16.25 -25.66
C SER A 40 1.11 15.10 -26.65
N ILE A 41 0.81 15.40 -27.91
CA ILE A 41 0.71 14.39 -28.99
C ILE A 41 2.05 13.67 -29.20
N ALA A 42 3.17 14.38 -29.17
CA ALA A 42 4.50 13.80 -29.37
C ALA A 42 4.91 12.85 -28.23
N ARG A 43 4.39 13.06 -27.02
CA ARG A 43 4.64 12.19 -25.85
C ARG A 43 3.73 10.96 -25.81
N MET A 44 2.64 10.93 -26.57
CA MET A 44 1.69 9.80 -26.61
C MET A 44 2.25 8.63 -27.43
N LYS A 45 2.11 7.42 -26.88
CA LYS A 45 2.76 6.22 -27.42
C LYS A 45 1.92 5.52 -28.47
N SER A 46 0.59 5.68 -28.43
CA SER A 46 -0.32 5.03 -29.38
C SER A 46 -1.08 6.04 -30.25
N ASN A 47 -1.51 5.58 -31.43
CA ASN A 47 -2.31 6.39 -32.35
C ASN A 47 -3.75 6.60 -31.82
N GLU A 48 -4.27 5.67 -31.03
CA GLU A 48 -5.58 5.82 -30.36
C GLU A 48 -5.51 6.90 -29.27
N GLU A 49 -4.44 6.97 -28.48
CA GLU A 49 -4.22 8.05 -27.49
C GLU A 49 -4.14 9.41 -28.18
N LYS A 50 -3.33 9.52 -29.24
CA LYS A 50 -3.21 10.76 -30.03
C LYS A 50 -4.55 11.20 -30.59
N THR A 51 -5.30 10.26 -31.19
CA THR A 51 -6.61 10.56 -31.78
C THR A 51 -7.63 10.95 -30.72
N THR A 52 -7.63 10.26 -29.57
CA THR A 52 -8.54 10.54 -28.45
C THR A 52 -8.23 11.89 -27.82
N TYR A 53 -6.95 12.20 -27.58
CA TYR A 53 -6.53 13.49 -27.05
C TYR A 53 -6.82 14.64 -28.02
N CYS A 54 -6.54 14.46 -29.32
CA CYS A 54 -6.94 15.41 -30.36
C CYS A 54 -8.45 15.64 -30.32
N PHE A 55 -9.25 14.57 -30.26
CA PHE A 55 -10.70 14.67 -30.22
C PHE A 55 -11.20 15.37 -28.96
N GLU A 56 -10.70 15.02 -27.77
CA GLU A 56 -11.08 15.64 -26.50
C GLU A 56 -10.67 17.11 -26.43
N THR A 57 -9.49 17.46 -26.97
CA THR A 57 -9.02 18.86 -27.07
C THR A 57 -9.90 19.66 -28.03
N LEU A 58 -10.25 19.08 -29.19
CA LEU A 58 -11.12 19.73 -30.18
C LEU A 58 -12.57 19.84 -29.69
N GLU A 59 -13.07 18.86 -28.92
CA GLU A 59 -14.39 18.91 -28.27
C GLU A 59 -14.42 19.95 -27.14
N ALA A 60 -13.32 20.15 -26.41
CA ALA A 60 -13.20 21.16 -25.37
C ALA A 60 -13.11 22.60 -25.91
N LEU A 61 -12.72 22.78 -27.18
CA LEU A 61 -12.62 24.09 -27.83
C LEU A 61 -13.97 24.64 -28.34
N ASP A 62 -15.08 23.95 -28.07
CA ASP A 62 -16.45 24.30 -28.48
C ASP A 62 -16.59 24.74 -29.94
N VAL A 63 -15.71 24.20 -30.80
CA VAL A 63 -15.83 24.36 -32.25
C VAL A 63 -17.13 23.66 -32.61
N THR A 64 -18.07 24.41 -33.17
CA THR A 64 -19.35 23.87 -33.66
C THR A 64 -19.06 22.59 -34.44
N LYS A 65 -19.95 21.59 -34.33
CA LYS A 65 -19.72 20.21 -34.80
C LYS A 65 -19.35 20.12 -36.29
N ASP A 66 -19.46 21.19 -37.05
CA ASP A 66 -19.23 21.23 -38.49
C ASP A 66 -17.85 21.81 -38.89
N ASP A 67 -17.14 22.52 -37.99
CA ASP A 67 -15.90 23.24 -38.34
C ASP A 67 -14.59 22.60 -37.84
N ILE A 68 -14.63 21.40 -37.26
CA ILE A 68 -13.43 20.71 -36.73
C ILE A 68 -12.34 20.56 -37.80
N PHE A 69 -12.71 20.22 -39.04
CA PHE A 69 -11.74 20.06 -40.12
C PHE A 69 -11.21 21.40 -40.64
N GLU A 70 -12.01 22.46 -40.60
CA GLU A 70 -11.57 23.81 -40.95
C GLU A 70 -10.58 24.36 -39.91
N TYR A 71 -10.87 24.13 -38.63
CA TYR A 71 -9.97 24.46 -37.52
C TYR A 71 -8.66 23.69 -37.64
N MET A 72 -8.72 22.38 -37.90
CA MET A 72 -7.51 21.58 -38.14
C MET A 72 -6.69 22.07 -39.33
N ASN A 73 -7.33 22.42 -40.45
CA ASN A 73 -6.63 22.97 -41.60
C ASN A 73 -5.95 24.30 -41.25
N THR A 74 -6.57 25.11 -40.40
CA THR A 74 -5.99 26.36 -39.87
C THR A 74 -4.77 26.08 -38.99
N VAL A 75 -4.87 25.12 -38.07
CA VAL A 75 -3.75 24.64 -37.23
C VAL A 75 -2.60 24.12 -38.09
N PHE A 76 -2.89 23.33 -39.12
CA PHE A 76 -1.88 22.79 -40.04
C PHE A 76 -1.20 23.89 -40.85
N LYS A 77 -1.97 24.90 -41.29
CA LYS A 77 -1.44 26.07 -41.99
C LYS A 77 -0.53 26.92 -41.09
N ILE A 78 -0.91 27.12 -39.83
CA ILE A 78 -0.09 27.81 -38.82
C ILE A 78 1.22 27.03 -38.59
N LEU A 79 1.15 25.71 -38.44
CA LEU A 79 2.34 24.88 -38.22
C LEU A 79 3.31 24.92 -39.39
N LYS A 80 2.81 24.76 -40.61
CA LYS A 80 3.64 24.87 -41.83
C LYS A 80 4.30 26.24 -41.97
N SER A 81 3.59 27.30 -41.56
CA SER A 81 4.09 28.68 -41.61
C SER A 81 5.10 29.02 -40.51
N ASN A 82 5.29 28.15 -39.50
CA ASN A 82 6.19 28.38 -38.36
C ASN A 82 7.20 27.22 -38.18
N PRO A 83 8.23 27.11 -39.03
CA PRO A 83 9.14 25.96 -39.02
C PRO A 83 9.98 25.80 -37.74
N ALA A 84 10.21 26.90 -37.01
CA ALA A 84 10.95 26.89 -35.76
C ALA A 84 10.33 26.00 -34.67
N TRP A 85 9.04 25.64 -34.79
CA TRP A 85 8.33 24.84 -33.80
C TRP A 85 8.52 23.33 -33.98
N TRP A 86 9.00 22.87 -35.14
CA TRP A 86 9.03 21.44 -35.46
C TRP A 86 10.27 20.99 -36.25
N LYS A 87 11.04 21.88 -36.88
CA LYS A 87 12.21 21.52 -37.70
C LYS A 87 13.33 20.83 -36.93
N ASP A 88 13.38 20.98 -35.61
CA ASP A 88 14.31 20.27 -34.72
C ASP A 88 13.98 18.77 -34.59
N ARG A 89 12.74 18.37 -34.92
CA ARG A 89 12.21 17.01 -34.70
C ARG A 89 11.68 16.33 -35.95
N TYR A 90 11.26 17.08 -36.96
CA TYR A 90 10.63 16.55 -38.17
C TYR A 90 11.21 17.21 -39.42
N THR A 91 11.43 16.42 -40.46
CA THR A 91 11.50 16.95 -41.83
C THR A 91 10.10 17.40 -42.26
N GLU A 92 10.01 18.33 -43.21
CA GLU A 92 8.73 18.81 -43.75
C GLU A 92 7.85 17.66 -44.25
N GLU A 93 8.46 16.68 -44.93
CA GLU A 93 7.78 15.46 -45.38
C GLU A 93 7.25 14.62 -44.21
N THR A 94 8.05 14.42 -43.15
CA THR A 94 7.56 13.69 -41.96
C THR A 94 6.46 14.45 -41.23
N LEU A 95 6.52 15.79 -41.16
CA LEU A 95 5.45 16.59 -40.57
C LEU A 95 4.16 16.41 -41.39
N ASP A 96 4.23 16.55 -42.71
CA ASP A 96 3.08 16.40 -43.60
C ASP A 96 2.43 15.03 -43.48
N ASN A 97 3.25 13.97 -43.42
CA ASN A 97 2.77 12.61 -43.19
C ASN A 97 2.10 12.44 -41.82
N GLN A 98 2.64 13.07 -40.75
CA GLN A 98 2.03 13.03 -39.42
C GLN A 98 0.70 13.79 -39.38
N LEU A 99 0.63 14.99 -39.98
CA LEU A 99 -0.58 15.80 -40.04
C LEU A 99 -1.66 15.09 -40.88
N LEU A 100 -1.29 14.50 -42.01
CA LEU A 100 -2.20 13.69 -42.82
C LEU A 100 -2.71 12.47 -42.05
N TYR A 101 -1.85 11.78 -41.30
CA TYR A 101 -2.24 10.64 -40.48
C TYR A 101 -3.23 11.03 -39.38
N ILE A 102 -2.97 12.15 -38.68
CA ILE A 102 -3.88 12.70 -37.66
C ILE A 102 -5.24 13.03 -38.29
N ARG A 103 -5.24 13.67 -39.47
CA ARG A 103 -6.47 13.98 -40.21
C ARG A 103 -7.26 12.73 -40.57
N LEU A 104 -6.62 11.74 -41.20
CA LEU A 104 -7.29 10.48 -41.57
C LEU A 104 -7.81 9.74 -40.34
N GLY A 105 -7.04 9.73 -39.24
CA GLY A 105 -7.46 9.15 -37.96
C GLY A 105 -8.70 9.84 -37.41
N LEU A 106 -8.77 11.17 -37.48
CA LEU A 106 -9.94 11.93 -37.03
C LEU A 106 -11.14 11.76 -37.97
N GLU A 107 -10.95 11.78 -39.29
CA GLU A 107 -12.00 11.51 -40.28
C GLU A 107 -12.66 10.13 -40.05
N GLN A 108 -11.87 9.11 -39.71
CA GLN A 108 -12.39 7.77 -39.43
C GLN A 108 -13.03 7.65 -38.05
N ASN A 109 -12.46 8.28 -37.02
CA ASN A 109 -12.88 8.08 -35.64
C ASN A 109 -14.00 9.03 -35.19
N ILE A 110 -14.06 10.27 -35.69
CA ILE A 110 -15.10 11.25 -35.30
C ILE A 110 -16.52 10.68 -35.49
N PRO A 111 -16.90 10.12 -36.66
CA PRO A 111 -18.24 9.55 -36.83
C PRO A 111 -18.52 8.41 -35.87
N ARG A 112 -17.51 7.55 -35.62
CA ARG A 112 -17.61 6.41 -34.70
C ARG A 112 -17.76 6.87 -33.24
N VAL A 113 -17.02 7.88 -32.82
CA VAL A 113 -17.10 8.45 -31.46
C VAL A 113 -18.42 9.19 -31.26
N ARG A 114 -18.88 9.98 -32.24
CA ARG A 114 -20.21 10.62 -32.23
C ARG A 114 -21.32 9.59 -32.11
N LYS A 115 -21.27 8.53 -32.93
CA LYS A 115 -22.22 7.43 -32.88
C LYS A 115 -22.24 6.77 -31.49
N ARG A 116 -21.07 6.40 -30.96
CA ARG A 116 -20.95 5.81 -29.61
C ARG A 116 -21.44 6.74 -28.51
N ARG A 117 -21.21 8.05 -28.63
CA ARG A 117 -21.70 9.06 -27.69
C ARG A 117 -23.23 9.08 -27.69
N ILE A 118 -23.84 9.16 -28.87
CA ILE A 118 -25.30 9.10 -29.03
C ILE A 118 -25.85 7.78 -28.46
N GLU A 119 -25.23 6.64 -28.76
CA GLU A 119 -25.62 5.35 -28.22
C GLU A 119 -25.58 5.32 -26.68
N ARG A 120 -24.54 5.91 -26.07
CA ARG A 120 -24.39 6.00 -24.60
C ARG A 120 -25.43 6.92 -23.98
N ILE A 121 -25.66 8.09 -24.57
CA ILE A 121 -26.69 9.04 -24.13
C ILE A 121 -28.06 8.36 -24.20
N ASN A 122 -28.42 7.77 -25.34
CA ASN A 122 -29.67 7.07 -25.51
C ASN A 122 -29.83 5.90 -24.52
N TYR A 123 -28.73 5.19 -24.23
CA TYR A 123 -28.73 4.13 -23.23
C TYR A 123 -29.01 4.66 -21.82
N ILE A 124 -28.33 5.74 -21.40
CA ILE A 124 -28.53 6.36 -20.09
C ILE A 124 -29.97 6.88 -19.98
N LYS A 125 -30.46 7.60 -21.01
CA LYS A 125 -31.85 8.08 -21.08
C LYS A 125 -32.85 6.95 -20.98
N ALA A 126 -32.64 5.86 -21.70
CA ALA A 126 -33.55 4.70 -21.64
C ALA A 126 -33.59 4.07 -20.24
N ARG A 127 -32.49 4.11 -19.48
CA ARG A 127 -32.41 3.56 -18.13
C ARG A 127 -32.98 4.48 -17.07
N TRP A 128 -32.79 5.78 -17.20
CA TRP A 128 -33.20 6.78 -16.21
C TRP A 128 -34.29 7.72 -16.74
N LEU A 129 -35.11 7.24 -17.68
CA LEU A 129 -36.13 8.02 -18.40
C LEU A 129 -37.09 8.81 -17.50
N LYS A 130 -37.33 8.31 -16.28
CA LYS A 130 -38.22 8.95 -15.29
C LYS A 130 -37.63 10.23 -14.65
N TYR A 131 -36.36 10.53 -14.91
CA TYR A 131 -35.64 11.64 -14.31
C TYR A 131 -35.19 12.59 -15.42
N GLU A 132 -36.07 13.53 -15.78
CA GLU A 132 -35.85 14.44 -16.90
C GLU A 132 -34.56 15.26 -16.75
N GLY A 133 -34.26 15.74 -15.54
CA GLY A 133 -33.08 16.56 -15.30
C GLY A 133 -31.75 15.85 -15.58
N VAL A 134 -31.60 14.54 -15.28
CA VAL A 134 -30.39 13.80 -15.68
C VAL A 134 -30.38 13.52 -17.18
N CYS A 135 -31.54 13.33 -17.81
CA CYS A 135 -31.63 13.15 -19.25
C CYS A 135 -31.18 14.41 -19.99
N SER A 136 -31.67 15.58 -19.60
CA SER A 136 -31.22 16.87 -20.15
C SER A 136 -29.73 17.11 -19.87
N TRP A 137 -29.26 16.76 -18.67
CA TRP A 137 -27.85 16.94 -18.31
C TRP A 137 -26.87 16.07 -19.11
N VAL A 138 -27.23 14.83 -19.45
CA VAL A 138 -26.38 13.98 -20.31
C VAL A 138 -26.48 14.32 -21.79
N GLU A 139 -27.55 15.01 -22.20
CA GLU A 139 -27.72 15.56 -23.54
C GLU A 139 -26.96 16.85 -23.76
N ASP A 140 -26.68 17.59 -22.69
CA ASP A 140 -25.83 18.76 -22.72
C ASP A 140 -24.45 18.41 -23.32
N SER A 141 -23.98 19.29 -24.22
CA SER A 141 -22.82 19.05 -25.08
C SER A 141 -21.51 18.93 -24.30
N SER A 142 -21.49 19.38 -23.05
CA SER A 142 -20.32 19.54 -22.18
C SER A 142 -19.69 18.24 -21.64
N GLN A 143 -20.39 17.10 -21.72
CA GLN A 143 -19.89 15.83 -21.16
C GLN A 143 -19.01 15.05 -22.14
N SER A 144 -17.80 14.67 -21.70
CA SER A 144 -16.88 13.90 -22.55
C SER A 144 -17.40 12.49 -22.83
N SER A 145 -17.04 11.95 -24.01
CA SER A 145 -17.43 10.60 -24.40
C SER A 145 -16.96 9.52 -23.42
N ASN A 146 -15.77 9.70 -22.83
CA ASN A 146 -15.23 8.79 -21.82
C ASN A 146 -16.03 8.84 -20.50
N PHE A 147 -16.40 10.03 -20.04
CA PHE A 147 -17.28 10.16 -18.88
C PHE A 147 -18.62 9.44 -19.09
N LEU A 148 -19.25 9.66 -20.26
CA LEU A 148 -20.52 9.01 -20.64
C LEU A 148 -20.40 7.48 -20.72
N PHE A 149 -19.22 6.94 -21.07
CA PHE A 149 -18.98 5.50 -21.05
C PHE A 149 -19.10 4.92 -19.64
N HIS A 150 -18.41 5.53 -18.67
CA HIS A 150 -18.46 5.06 -17.29
C HIS A 150 -19.84 5.31 -16.66
N LEU A 151 -20.48 6.44 -16.98
CA LEU A 151 -21.83 6.72 -16.51
C LEU A 151 -22.85 5.69 -17.05
N ALA A 152 -22.73 5.28 -18.32
CA ALA A 152 -23.57 4.22 -18.87
C ALA A 152 -23.36 2.86 -18.16
N ARG A 153 -22.15 2.57 -17.67
CA ARG A 153 -21.88 1.37 -16.85
C ARG A 153 -22.55 1.47 -15.48
N VAL A 154 -22.56 2.66 -14.87
CA VAL A 154 -23.30 2.93 -13.62
C VAL A 154 -24.80 2.71 -13.85
N ALA A 155 -25.37 3.31 -14.91
CA ALA A 155 -26.79 3.13 -15.27
C ALA A 155 -27.16 1.67 -15.56
N LYS A 156 -26.23 0.89 -16.12
CA LYS A 156 -26.39 -0.55 -16.34
C LYS A 156 -26.44 -1.33 -15.02
N LYS A 157 -25.54 -1.02 -14.07
CA LYS A 157 -25.46 -1.74 -12.79
C LYS A 157 -26.56 -1.32 -11.82
N PHE A 158 -26.93 -0.04 -11.82
CA PHE A 158 -27.93 0.54 -10.93
C PHE A 158 -29.05 1.20 -11.77
N PRO A 159 -30.07 0.43 -12.19
CA PRO A 159 -31.18 0.96 -12.99
C PRO A 159 -32.03 1.99 -12.24
N ASN A 160 -32.05 1.94 -10.91
CA ASN A 160 -32.69 2.98 -10.09
C ASN A 160 -31.76 4.19 -9.99
N TYR A 161 -32.17 5.32 -10.55
CA TYR A 161 -31.36 6.53 -10.57
C TYR A 161 -31.03 7.05 -9.17
N LEU A 162 -31.94 6.95 -8.19
CA LEU A 162 -31.67 7.43 -6.83
C LEU A 162 -30.55 6.63 -6.16
N ASP A 163 -30.52 5.31 -6.36
CA ASP A 163 -29.42 4.46 -5.87
C ASP A 163 -28.10 4.80 -6.58
N ALA A 164 -28.13 4.94 -7.91
CA ALA A 164 -26.97 5.39 -8.69
C ALA A 164 -26.45 6.75 -8.21
N LEU A 165 -27.36 7.70 -7.98
CA LEU A 165 -27.09 9.06 -7.53
C LEU A 165 -26.36 9.08 -6.20
N HIS A 166 -26.83 8.32 -5.21
CA HIS A 166 -26.17 8.25 -3.91
C HIS A 166 -24.74 7.69 -4.01
N ARG A 167 -24.51 6.68 -4.86
CA ARG A 167 -23.18 6.09 -5.07
C ARG A 167 -22.24 7.03 -5.81
N LEU A 168 -22.75 7.76 -6.80
CA LEU A 168 -21.97 8.76 -7.53
C LEU A 168 -21.53 9.90 -6.60
N ASN A 169 -22.44 10.39 -5.75
CA ASN A 169 -22.13 11.41 -4.75
C ASN A 169 -21.12 10.91 -3.69
N ASP A 170 -21.28 9.68 -3.20
CA ASP A 170 -20.34 9.07 -2.24
C ASP A 170 -18.94 8.90 -2.87
N ALA A 171 -18.87 8.45 -4.12
CA ALA A 171 -17.61 8.31 -4.85
C ALA A 171 -16.88 9.66 -5.03
N LEU A 172 -17.62 10.72 -5.41
CA LEU A 172 -17.12 12.08 -5.52
C LEU A 172 -16.55 12.59 -4.19
N ILE A 173 -17.32 12.44 -3.09
CA ILE A 173 -16.90 12.89 -1.75
C ILE A 173 -15.64 12.14 -1.32
N GLN A 174 -15.61 10.82 -1.50
CA GLN A 174 -14.43 10.03 -1.17
C GLN A 174 -13.20 10.49 -1.96
N ARG A 175 -13.33 10.83 -3.25
CA ARG A 175 -12.22 11.39 -4.02
C ARG A 175 -11.76 12.73 -3.44
N LEU A 176 -12.67 13.65 -3.16
CA LEU A 176 -12.33 14.98 -2.65
C LEU A 176 -11.68 14.93 -1.25
N LEU A 177 -12.12 14.01 -0.39
CA LEU A 177 -11.55 13.81 0.95
C LEU A 177 -10.16 13.16 0.90
N THR A 178 -9.92 12.23 -0.03
CA THR A 178 -8.66 11.46 -0.11
C THR A 178 -7.58 12.08 -1.00
N SER A 179 -7.93 13.11 -1.77
CA SER A 179 -7.04 13.72 -2.76
C SER A 179 -5.98 14.66 -2.15
N LYS A 180 -4.72 14.55 -2.63
CA LYS A 180 -3.63 15.52 -2.42
C LYS A 180 -3.96 16.83 -3.17
N LYS A 181 -3.43 17.98 -2.69
CA LYS A 181 -3.74 19.37 -3.10
C LYS A 181 -4.19 19.61 -4.56
N GLY A 182 -3.61 18.93 -5.56
CA GLY A 182 -3.91 19.13 -6.99
C GLY A 182 -5.28 18.62 -7.48
N SER A 183 -5.84 17.53 -6.94
CA SER A 183 -7.15 17.00 -7.43
C SER A 183 -8.36 17.56 -6.68
N ARG A 184 -8.15 18.42 -5.68
CA ARG A 184 -9.23 19.15 -4.97
C ARG A 184 -9.86 20.27 -5.79
N ASN A 185 -9.20 20.68 -6.88
CA ASN A 185 -9.64 21.82 -7.69
C ASN A 185 -10.78 21.47 -8.67
N GLU A 186 -10.92 20.20 -9.06
CA GLU A 186 -12.04 19.75 -9.89
C GLU A 186 -13.11 19.06 -9.05
N LYS A 187 -14.05 19.85 -8.52
CA LYS A 187 -15.20 19.36 -7.73
C LYS A 187 -16.40 18.95 -8.60
N ARG A 188 -16.17 18.65 -9.88
CA ARG A 188 -17.16 18.01 -10.76
C ARG A 188 -16.99 16.50 -10.73
N LEU A 189 -18.06 15.76 -11.04
CA LEU A 189 -18.01 14.31 -11.20
C LEU A 189 -17.08 13.92 -12.36
N GLN A 190 -16.20 12.94 -12.14
CA GLN A 190 -15.25 12.46 -13.14
C GLN A 190 -15.50 10.99 -13.51
N GLY A 191 -14.91 10.52 -14.62
CA GLY A 191 -15.02 9.13 -15.04
C GLY A 191 -14.57 8.13 -13.96
N SER A 192 -13.52 8.47 -13.21
CA SER A 192 -13.04 7.69 -12.07
C SER A 192 -14.04 7.58 -10.92
N ASP A 193 -14.89 8.60 -10.73
CA ASP A 193 -15.94 8.57 -9.70
C ASP A 193 -17.04 7.58 -10.11
N CYS A 194 -17.40 7.55 -11.40
CA CYS A 194 -18.31 6.54 -11.94
C CYS A 194 -17.77 5.11 -11.77
N GLU A 195 -16.47 4.89 -12.00
CA GLU A 195 -15.85 3.58 -11.76
C GLU A 195 -15.87 3.18 -10.30
N ARG A 196 -15.57 4.12 -9.39
CA ARG A 196 -15.64 3.88 -7.95
C ARG A 196 -17.07 3.60 -7.50
N ALA A 197 -18.05 4.35 -8.01
CA ALA A 197 -19.47 4.16 -7.69
C ALA A 197 -19.99 2.76 -8.05
N ILE A 198 -19.46 2.13 -9.11
CA ILE A 198 -19.76 0.74 -9.45
C ILE A 198 -19.37 -0.22 -8.33
N ASN A 199 -18.30 0.05 -7.60
CA ASN A 199 -17.75 -0.86 -6.58
C ASN A 199 -18.25 -0.56 -5.15
N ILE A 200 -18.98 0.54 -4.95
CA ILE A 200 -19.65 0.80 -3.67
C ILE A 200 -20.80 -0.20 -3.55
N GLU A 201 -20.89 -0.95 -2.44
CA GLU A 201 -22.00 -1.90 -2.18
C GLU A 201 -23.20 -1.20 -1.55
N THR A 202 -22.97 -0.28 -0.61
CA THR A 202 -24.00 0.57 0.01
C THR A 202 -23.48 2.00 0.07
N ALA A 203 -24.22 2.94 -0.51
CA ALA A 203 -23.83 4.36 -0.50
C ALA A 203 -23.94 4.95 0.91
N ARG A 204 -22.91 5.65 1.36
CA ARG A 204 -22.94 6.35 2.64
C ARG A 204 -23.72 7.66 2.51
N ARG A 205 -24.60 7.93 3.48
CA ARG A 205 -25.15 9.28 3.65
C ARG A 205 -24.14 10.11 4.41
N HIS A 206 -23.64 11.17 3.78
CA HIS A 206 -22.79 12.15 4.43
C HIS A 206 -23.66 13.24 5.07
N PRO A 207 -23.29 13.79 6.24
CA PRO A 207 -24.00 14.92 6.83
C PRO A 207 -23.84 16.18 5.97
N GLU A 208 -24.80 17.11 6.03
CA GLU A 208 -24.81 18.36 5.24
C GLU A 208 -23.50 19.15 5.38
N SER A 209 -22.94 19.20 6.59
CA SER A 209 -21.65 19.83 6.89
C SER A 209 -20.47 19.27 6.07
N THR A 210 -20.54 18.02 5.59
CA THR A 210 -19.51 17.46 4.70
C THR A 210 -19.51 18.15 3.34
N TYR A 211 -20.69 18.44 2.80
CA TYR A 211 -20.84 19.11 1.51
C TYR A 211 -20.45 20.58 1.61
N GLU A 212 -20.83 21.26 2.69
CA GLU A 212 -20.45 22.65 2.98
C GLU A 212 -18.93 22.81 3.10
N ASN A 213 -18.26 21.94 3.86
CA ASN A 213 -16.81 21.96 4.01
C ASN A 213 -16.06 21.75 2.68
N LEU A 214 -16.66 21.00 1.74
CA LEU A 214 -16.12 20.81 0.40
C LEU A 214 -16.55 21.93 -0.58
N GLN A 215 -17.42 22.85 -0.15
CA GLN A 215 -18.08 23.88 -0.95
C GLN A 215 -18.74 23.27 -2.20
N LEU A 216 -19.53 22.22 -1.98
CA LEU A 216 -20.31 21.55 -3.02
C LEU A 216 -21.74 22.08 -3.00
N SER A 217 -22.29 22.40 -4.18
CA SER A 217 -23.72 22.66 -4.32
C SER A 217 -24.42 21.48 -5.00
N ARG A 218 -25.68 21.26 -4.62
CA ARG A 218 -26.54 20.26 -5.24
C ARG A 218 -27.18 20.86 -6.50
N ASN A 219 -26.93 20.26 -7.66
CA ASN A 219 -27.66 20.60 -8.87
C ASN A 219 -29.12 20.15 -8.71
N LEU A 220 -30.08 21.08 -8.77
CA LEU A 220 -31.49 20.79 -8.45
C LEU A 220 -32.16 19.86 -9.48
N SER A 221 -31.75 19.90 -10.75
CA SER A 221 -32.35 19.08 -11.80
C SER A 221 -31.85 17.63 -11.76
N THR A 222 -30.59 17.41 -11.43
CA THR A 222 -29.97 16.06 -11.39
C THR A 222 -29.89 15.47 -9.98
N GLY A 223 -29.79 16.31 -8.96
CA GLY A 223 -29.46 15.91 -7.59
C GLY A 223 -27.97 15.62 -7.35
N LEU A 224 -27.11 15.72 -8.37
CA LEU A 224 -25.66 15.50 -8.26
C LEU A 224 -25.00 16.69 -7.56
N TYR A 225 -23.97 16.42 -6.76
CA TYR A 225 -23.15 17.48 -6.17
C TYR A 225 -22.01 17.89 -7.12
N GLY A 226 -21.71 19.17 -7.15
CA GLY A 226 -20.65 19.75 -7.98
C GLY A 226 -20.04 21.00 -7.36
N ASN A 227 -19.17 21.69 -8.10
CA ASN A 227 -18.73 23.04 -7.72
C ASN A 227 -19.94 23.91 -7.37
N MET A 228 -19.84 24.67 -6.28
CA MET A 228 -20.60 25.91 -6.14
C MET A 228 -20.24 26.81 -7.34
N VAL A 229 -21.02 26.73 -8.40
CA VAL A 229 -21.06 27.82 -9.37
C VAL A 229 -21.64 28.99 -8.58
N GLU A 230 -20.91 30.11 -8.50
CA GLU A 230 -21.48 31.40 -8.10
C GLU A 230 -22.62 31.67 -9.09
N ALA A 231 -23.83 31.21 -8.73
CA ALA A 231 -25.03 31.64 -9.42
C ALA A 231 -25.10 33.14 -9.19
N HIS A 232 -24.94 33.88 -10.29
CA HIS A 232 -25.29 35.27 -10.41
C HIS A 232 -26.50 35.59 -9.52
N TYR A 233 -26.29 36.49 -8.56
CA TYR A 233 -27.32 37.30 -7.94
C TYR A 233 -27.98 38.17 -9.03
N GLN A 234 -28.81 37.58 -9.88
CA GLN A 234 -29.80 38.26 -10.71
C GLN A 234 -30.91 37.27 -11.05
N ASP A 235 -31.82 37.05 -10.10
CA ASP A 235 -33.25 37.02 -10.43
C ASP A 235 -34.10 37.28 -9.17
N GLU A 236 -34.21 38.56 -8.80
CA GLU A 236 -35.32 39.05 -7.98
C GLU A 236 -36.57 39.17 -8.87
N SER A 237 -37.21 38.07 -9.24
CA SER A 237 -38.65 38.04 -9.49
C SER A 237 -39.14 36.61 -9.77
N MET A 238 -39.64 35.93 -8.74
CA MET A 238 -40.94 35.24 -8.82
C MET A 238 -41.28 34.62 -7.46
N ASN A 239 -42.01 35.41 -6.68
CA ASN A 239 -42.95 34.87 -5.71
C ASN A 239 -44.19 34.40 -6.48
N LEU A 240 -44.47 33.10 -6.47
CA LEU A 240 -45.81 32.53 -6.42
C LEU A 240 -45.75 31.06 -5.99
N SER A 241 -46.59 30.75 -5.01
CA SER A 241 -47.02 29.46 -4.43
C SER A 241 -47.11 28.31 -5.45
N ALA A 242 -47.11 27.02 -5.13
CA ALA A 242 -47.31 26.26 -3.91
C ALA A 242 -47.05 24.78 -4.28
N ASP A 243 -46.87 23.95 -3.25
CA ASP A 243 -47.33 22.56 -3.15
C ASP A 243 -47.00 21.57 -4.29
N ILE A 244 -46.15 20.59 -3.97
CA ILE A 244 -46.45 19.15 -4.13
C ILE A 244 -45.38 18.36 -3.37
N LEU A 245 -45.86 17.49 -2.48
CA LEU A 245 -45.18 16.48 -1.64
C LEU A 245 -45.14 16.80 -0.14
N ASP A 246 -46.31 17.04 0.44
CA ASP A 246 -46.60 16.47 1.75
C ASP A 246 -47.89 15.64 1.66
N GLY A 247 -47.72 14.33 1.83
CA GLY A 247 -48.79 13.35 1.77
C GLY A 247 -48.95 12.70 3.12
N LYS A 248 -49.67 13.38 4.02
CA LYS A 248 -50.26 12.81 5.23
C LYS A 248 -51.18 13.83 5.91
N ASN A 249 -52.49 13.65 5.73
CA ASN A 249 -53.44 13.40 6.82
C ASN A 249 -54.87 13.71 6.36
N LEU A 250 -55.76 12.76 6.56
CA LEU A 250 -57.15 13.00 6.92
C LEU A 250 -57.64 11.75 7.66
N LEU A 251 -57.75 11.87 8.98
CA LEU A 251 -58.90 11.43 9.77
C LEU A 251 -58.88 12.27 11.05
N GLU A 252 -59.78 13.26 11.04
CA GLU A 252 -60.61 13.81 12.13
C GLU A 252 -60.60 12.97 13.44
N GLU A 253 -60.73 13.50 14.66
CA GLU A 253 -61.37 14.73 15.13
C GLU A 253 -61.10 14.89 16.65
N ASN A 254 -61.22 16.14 17.12
CA ASN A 254 -61.60 16.58 18.48
C ASN A 254 -60.64 16.43 19.68
N GLY A 255 -60.27 17.60 20.26
CA GLY A 255 -60.34 17.78 21.72
C GLY A 255 -59.28 18.65 22.40
N LEU A 256 -59.58 19.96 22.48
CA LEU A 256 -59.35 20.89 23.62
C LEU A 256 -57.92 21.32 24.04
N TYR A 257 -57.71 22.65 23.95
CA TYR A 257 -57.19 23.61 24.97
C TYR A 257 -56.27 23.03 26.07
N SER A 258 -55.12 23.61 26.46
CA SER A 258 -54.63 25.00 26.45
C SER A 258 -53.19 25.00 27.01
N GLN A 259 -52.33 25.88 26.48
CA GLN A 259 -51.14 26.42 27.17
C GLN A 259 -51.56 27.52 28.18
N PRO A 260 -50.65 28.21 28.90
CA PRO A 260 -49.37 27.85 29.54
C PRO A 260 -49.32 28.37 31.00
N ASP A 261 -48.24 28.13 31.75
CA ASP A 261 -47.40 29.22 32.33
C ASP A 261 -46.36 28.73 33.36
N THR A 262 -45.27 29.51 33.32
CA THR A 262 -43.98 29.55 34.03
C THR A 262 -44.03 29.72 35.58
N PRO A 263 -42.92 30.06 36.30
CA PRO A 263 -41.79 29.22 36.74
C PRO A 263 -41.43 29.45 38.26
N HIS A 264 -40.21 29.06 38.70
CA HIS A 264 -39.52 29.38 39.99
C HIS A 264 -40.03 28.66 41.26
N ILE A 265 -39.29 28.38 42.35
CA ILE A 265 -37.90 28.51 42.84
C ILE A 265 -37.83 27.67 44.14
N GLU A 266 -36.63 27.17 44.48
CA GLU A 266 -36.09 26.76 45.82
C GLU A 266 -36.91 25.95 46.84
N GLY A 267 -36.21 25.07 47.56
CA GLY A 267 -36.50 24.84 48.98
C GLY A 267 -36.27 23.42 49.49
N ALA A 268 -35.22 23.26 50.30
CA ALA A 268 -34.77 22.04 50.96
C ALA A 268 -35.82 21.31 51.82
N SER A 269 -35.66 19.98 51.96
CA SER A 269 -35.75 19.25 53.24
C SER A 269 -35.48 17.75 53.06
N GLU A 270 -34.41 17.27 53.67
CA GLU A 270 -34.30 15.89 54.22
C GLU A 270 -35.24 15.75 55.44
N PRO A 271 -35.33 14.59 56.14
CA PRO A 271 -35.16 13.17 55.75
C PRO A 271 -36.38 12.33 56.24
N PHE A 272 -36.52 11.04 55.88
CA PHE A 272 -37.06 10.03 56.83
C PHE A 272 -36.83 8.59 56.34
N HIS A 273 -36.28 7.79 57.27
CA HIS A 273 -36.21 6.34 57.29
C HIS A 273 -37.59 5.67 57.25
N VAL A 274 -37.71 4.54 56.52
CA VAL A 274 -38.49 3.36 56.97
C VAL A 274 -37.82 2.06 56.49
N GLN A 275 -37.57 1.17 57.45
CA GLN A 275 -37.18 -0.24 57.30
C GLN A 275 -38.32 -1.08 56.71
N GLY A 276 -38.01 -2.20 56.04
CA GLY A 276 -38.96 -3.32 56.05
C GLY A 276 -38.83 -4.40 54.98
N MET A 277 -38.04 -5.42 55.31
CA MET A 277 -38.35 -6.86 55.16
C MET A 277 -38.38 -7.56 53.77
N ASN A 278 -37.49 -8.56 53.70
CA ASN A 278 -37.71 -9.96 53.32
C ASN A 278 -38.07 -10.37 51.89
N GLY A 279 -37.10 -11.05 51.26
CA GLY A 279 -37.24 -12.49 50.97
C GLY A 279 -37.87 -12.87 49.63
N ALA A 280 -37.03 -13.31 48.69
CA ALA A 280 -37.36 -14.42 47.79
C ALA A 280 -36.08 -15.00 47.16
N GLU A 281 -35.92 -16.30 47.32
CA GLU A 281 -34.93 -17.18 46.69
C GLU A 281 -35.04 -17.21 45.14
N PRO A 282 -33.98 -17.68 44.46
CA PRO A 282 -33.85 -17.56 43.01
C PRO A 282 -34.66 -18.62 42.26
N ILE A 283 -35.41 -18.17 41.25
CA ILE A 283 -36.04 -19.04 40.25
C ILE A 283 -34.95 -19.56 39.32
N SER A 284 -34.73 -20.88 39.40
CA SER A 284 -34.07 -21.73 38.42
C SER A 284 -34.75 -21.59 37.05
N ILE A 285 -34.02 -21.11 36.03
CA ILE A 285 -34.42 -21.27 34.64
C ILE A 285 -33.62 -22.44 34.04
N ASP A 286 -34.40 -23.47 33.73
CA ASP A 286 -33.97 -24.74 33.20
C ASP A 286 -33.55 -24.62 31.73
N ASN A 287 -32.53 -25.40 31.40
CA ASN A 287 -32.01 -25.59 30.06
C ASN A 287 -32.95 -26.48 29.27
N ARG A 288 -33.58 -25.97 28.21
CA ARG A 288 -34.00 -26.75 27.03
C ARG A 288 -34.62 -25.82 25.98
N LEU A 289 -33.89 -25.64 24.88
CA LEU A 289 -34.36 -25.54 23.48
C LEU A 289 -33.30 -24.77 22.68
N ASN A 290 -32.26 -25.49 22.26
CA ASN A 290 -31.39 -25.02 21.17
C ASN A 290 -30.85 -26.23 20.39
N GLU A 291 -31.78 -27.02 19.83
CA GLU A 291 -31.51 -28.03 18.81
C GLU A 291 -32.47 -27.80 17.63
N SER A 292 -32.28 -26.71 16.88
CA SER A 292 -32.86 -26.57 15.54
C SER A 292 -32.17 -25.46 14.75
N SER A 293 -30.86 -25.58 14.46
CA SER A 293 -30.18 -24.72 13.46
C SER A 293 -28.89 -25.33 12.88
N ARG A 294 -28.65 -26.64 13.06
CA ARG A 294 -27.48 -27.34 12.49
C ARG A 294 -27.88 -28.34 11.42
N GLU A 295 -28.55 -27.90 10.36
CA GLU A 295 -28.66 -28.72 9.13
C GLU A 295 -29.11 -27.94 7.89
N LEU A 296 -28.54 -26.76 7.62
CA LEU A 296 -28.72 -26.12 6.29
C LEU A 296 -27.59 -25.14 5.96
N SER A 297 -26.36 -25.65 5.86
CA SER A 297 -25.27 -25.00 5.12
C SER A 297 -24.14 -25.99 4.82
N ARG A 298 -24.47 -27.01 4.03
CA ARG A 298 -23.50 -27.73 3.21
C ARG A 298 -24.07 -27.77 1.82
N HIS A 299 -23.71 -26.79 1.01
CA HIS A 299 -23.49 -26.85 -0.44
C HIS A 299 -23.52 -25.41 -1.00
N THR A 300 -22.48 -25.08 -1.77
CA THR A 300 -22.23 -23.84 -2.55
C THR A 300 -21.25 -22.82 -1.97
N ARG A 301 -19.95 -23.06 -2.21
CA ARG A 301 -19.06 -22.08 -2.89
C ARG A 301 -17.70 -22.72 -3.17
N SER A 302 -17.60 -23.27 -4.37
CA SER A 302 -16.35 -23.45 -5.11
C SER A 302 -16.03 -22.10 -5.77
N ASP A 303 -14.76 -21.75 -5.75
CA ASP A 303 -14.07 -20.82 -6.66
C ASP A 303 -14.55 -19.36 -6.75
N ALA A 304 -13.78 -18.45 -6.14
CA ALA A 304 -13.35 -17.20 -6.76
C ALA A 304 -12.45 -16.42 -5.80
N GLU A 305 -11.14 -16.43 -6.01
CA GLU A 305 -10.26 -15.28 -5.68
C GLU A 305 -8.87 -15.49 -6.30
N ALA A 306 -8.72 -14.98 -7.52
CA ALA A 306 -7.43 -14.64 -8.12
C ALA A 306 -7.68 -13.43 -9.01
N ASP A 307 -7.13 -12.28 -8.62
CA ASP A 307 -6.53 -11.28 -9.53
C ASP A 307 -6.47 -9.90 -8.85
N TYR A 308 -5.29 -9.46 -8.43
CA TYR A 308 -4.87 -8.05 -8.53
C TYR A 308 -3.34 -7.95 -8.46
N LEU A 309 -2.69 -8.06 -9.62
CA LEU A 309 -1.41 -7.42 -9.92
C LEU A 309 -1.46 -7.02 -11.39
N SER A 310 -1.38 -5.71 -11.67
CA SER A 310 -1.16 -5.17 -13.01
C SER A 310 0.34 -4.96 -13.21
N PRO A 311 1.03 -5.75 -14.05
CA PRO A 311 2.34 -5.37 -14.55
C PRO A 311 2.15 -4.28 -15.62
N SER A 312 3.11 -3.36 -15.67
CA SER A 312 3.35 -2.42 -16.76
C SER A 312 2.97 -3.00 -18.12
N ILE A 313 2.00 -2.37 -18.79
CA ILE A 313 1.52 -2.75 -20.11
C ILE A 313 2.53 -2.23 -21.14
N ASP A 314 3.37 -3.13 -21.66
CA ASP A 314 4.00 -2.93 -22.97
C ASP A 314 2.90 -3.06 -24.03
N THR A 315 2.47 -1.92 -24.57
CA THR A 315 1.48 -1.81 -25.64
C THR A 315 2.11 -2.07 -27.01
N ASP A 316 2.43 -3.33 -27.29
CA ASP A 316 2.49 -3.81 -28.68
C ASP A 316 1.06 -4.21 -29.10
N SER A 317 0.22 -3.22 -29.36
CA SER A 317 -1.18 -3.44 -29.76
C SER A 317 -1.26 -4.18 -31.11
N ASP A 318 -2.10 -5.22 -31.12
CA ASP A 318 -2.45 -6.05 -32.27
C ASP A 318 -3.88 -5.68 -32.70
N GLU A 319 -4.08 -4.40 -33.03
CA GLU A 319 -5.40 -3.83 -33.36
C GLU A 319 -5.91 -4.23 -34.76
N SER A 320 -5.07 -4.80 -35.63
CA SER A 320 -5.47 -5.17 -36.99
C SER A 320 -6.31 -6.46 -37.08
N MET A 321 -6.65 -7.10 -35.95
CA MET A 321 -7.57 -8.26 -35.91
C MET A 321 -8.95 -7.94 -35.32
N ILE A 322 -9.20 -6.70 -34.87
CA ILE A 322 -10.45 -6.34 -34.18
C ILE A 322 -11.49 -5.68 -35.12
N SER A 323 -11.16 -5.41 -36.40
CA SER A 323 -12.07 -4.67 -37.30
C SER A 323 -13.21 -5.49 -37.94
N ASN A 324 -13.32 -6.81 -37.75
CA ASN A 324 -14.36 -7.63 -38.41
C ASN A 324 -15.28 -8.37 -37.42
N PHE A 325 -15.85 -7.67 -36.43
CA PHE A 325 -16.76 -8.28 -35.45
C PHE A 325 -18.14 -8.70 -36.02
N SER A 326 -18.49 -8.35 -37.28
CA SER A 326 -19.70 -8.86 -37.94
C SER A 326 -19.53 -10.26 -38.56
N ASP A 327 -18.30 -10.78 -38.69
CA ASP A 327 -18.03 -12.07 -39.34
C ASP A 327 -18.02 -13.27 -38.36
N THR A 328 -18.18 -13.03 -37.06
CA THR A 328 -18.01 -14.05 -36.01
C THR A 328 -19.03 -15.18 -36.11
N ALA A 329 -20.25 -14.92 -36.62
CA ALA A 329 -21.26 -15.95 -36.82
C ALA A 329 -20.93 -16.89 -38.00
N HIS A 330 -20.27 -16.39 -39.05
CA HIS A 330 -19.87 -17.19 -40.21
C HIS A 330 -18.54 -17.95 -40.02
N GLN A 331 -17.60 -17.42 -39.22
CA GLN A 331 -16.36 -18.14 -38.89
C GLN A 331 -16.52 -19.22 -37.81
N LEU A 332 -17.61 -19.20 -37.04
CA LEU A 332 -17.92 -20.23 -36.04
C LEU A 332 -18.19 -21.61 -36.67
N ILE A 333 -18.51 -21.68 -37.97
CA ILE A 333 -18.92 -22.89 -38.68
C ILE A 333 -17.74 -23.61 -39.37
N SER A 334 -16.55 -23.00 -39.48
CA SER A 334 -15.42 -23.55 -40.27
C SER A 334 -14.20 -24.04 -39.46
N CYS A 335 -14.24 -23.99 -38.12
CA CYS A 335 -13.12 -24.44 -37.29
C CYS A 335 -13.07 -25.98 -37.19
N GLN A 336 -12.04 -26.60 -37.77
CA GLN A 336 -11.85 -28.07 -37.75
C GLN A 336 -11.35 -28.65 -36.41
N CYS A 337 -11.05 -27.82 -35.41
CA CYS A 337 -10.65 -28.28 -34.07
C CYS A 337 -11.82 -28.92 -33.31
N THR A 338 -11.54 -29.91 -32.45
CA THR A 338 -12.56 -30.46 -31.54
C THR A 338 -13.04 -29.41 -30.52
N VAL A 339 -14.33 -29.45 -30.16
CA VAL A 339 -14.98 -28.43 -29.31
C VAL A 339 -14.31 -28.30 -27.94
N SER A 340 -13.97 -29.42 -27.30
CA SER A 340 -13.33 -29.43 -25.98
C SER A 340 -11.91 -28.83 -26.01
N PHE A 341 -11.13 -29.15 -27.04
CA PHE A 341 -9.77 -28.61 -27.22
C PHE A 341 -9.80 -27.10 -27.46
N ARG A 342 -10.72 -26.65 -28.33
CA ARG A 342 -10.94 -25.23 -28.61
C ARG A 342 -11.30 -24.43 -27.36
N GLN A 343 -12.28 -24.90 -26.58
CA GLN A 343 -12.73 -24.21 -25.37
C GLN A 343 -11.59 -24.08 -24.35
N LYS A 344 -10.79 -25.13 -24.15
CA LYS A 344 -9.66 -25.09 -23.22
C LYS A 344 -8.60 -24.05 -23.64
N ILE A 345 -8.23 -24.00 -24.92
CA ILE A 345 -7.27 -23.00 -25.44
C ILE A 345 -7.81 -21.58 -25.31
N ASP A 346 -9.08 -21.37 -25.67
CA ASP A 346 -9.68 -20.04 -25.61
C ASP A 346 -9.74 -19.50 -24.19
N THR A 347 -10.08 -20.34 -23.21
CA THR A 347 -10.06 -19.99 -21.79
C THR A 347 -8.65 -19.65 -21.33
N LEU A 348 -7.67 -20.52 -21.59
CA LEU A 348 -6.28 -20.29 -21.18
C LEU A 348 -5.69 -19.04 -21.82
N TYR A 349 -5.95 -18.82 -23.10
CA TYR A 349 -5.49 -17.64 -23.83
C TYR A 349 -6.08 -16.35 -23.25
N ARG A 350 -7.38 -16.32 -22.96
CA ARG A 350 -8.02 -15.13 -22.36
C ARG A 350 -7.47 -14.83 -20.98
N SER A 351 -7.25 -15.86 -20.16
CA SER A 351 -6.79 -15.70 -18.78
C SER A 351 -5.29 -15.39 -18.67
N HIS A 352 -4.46 -15.81 -19.63
CA HIS A 352 -3.00 -15.83 -19.40
C HIS A 352 -2.11 -15.29 -20.53
N ARG A 353 -2.63 -14.84 -21.67
CA ARG A 353 -1.80 -14.37 -22.82
C ARG A 353 -0.76 -13.27 -22.51
N TRP A 354 -0.90 -12.57 -21.39
CA TRP A 354 -0.02 -11.45 -20.98
C TRP A 354 0.68 -11.68 -19.63
N ARG A 355 0.69 -12.91 -19.12
CA ARG A 355 1.22 -13.22 -17.78
C ARG A 355 2.14 -14.44 -17.84
N ARG A 356 3.06 -14.55 -16.87
CA ARG A 356 3.80 -15.79 -16.63
C ARG A 356 2.79 -16.86 -16.18
N LEU A 357 2.83 -18.02 -16.82
CA LEU A 357 1.95 -19.14 -16.48
C LEU A 357 2.41 -19.80 -15.18
N PRO A 358 1.50 -20.05 -14.22
CA PRO A 358 1.78 -20.96 -13.11
C PRO A 358 2.27 -22.32 -13.63
N GLN A 359 3.16 -23.00 -12.91
CA GLN A 359 3.85 -24.20 -13.41
C GLN A 359 2.90 -25.33 -13.85
N ASN A 360 1.79 -25.51 -13.13
CA ASN A 360 0.73 -26.46 -13.49
C ASN A 360 0.04 -26.09 -14.81
N VAL A 361 -0.26 -24.80 -15.03
CA VAL A 361 -0.87 -24.30 -16.27
C VAL A 361 0.11 -24.39 -17.43
N LEU A 362 1.39 -24.10 -17.18
CA LEU A 362 2.45 -24.24 -18.17
C LEU A 362 2.58 -25.69 -18.65
N ASN A 363 2.53 -26.66 -17.75
CA ASN A 363 2.55 -28.08 -18.09
C ASN A 363 1.37 -28.45 -19.01
N ASP A 364 0.17 -27.98 -18.68
CA ASP A 364 -1.03 -28.17 -19.50
C ASP A 364 -0.88 -27.57 -20.90
N VAL A 365 -0.41 -26.32 -20.99
CA VAL A 365 -0.14 -25.63 -22.26
C VAL A 365 0.83 -26.41 -23.13
N MET A 366 1.87 -26.96 -22.52
CA MET A 366 2.88 -27.72 -23.24
C MET A 366 2.39 -29.11 -23.67
N ILE A 367 1.49 -29.76 -22.92
CA ILE A 367 0.80 -30.96 -23.40
C ILE A 367 -0.03 -30.63 -24.64
N MET A 368 -0.77 -29.51 -24.60
CA MET A 368 -1.54 -29.04 -25.76
C MET A 368 -0.64 -28.69 -26.95
N LEU A 369 0.57 -28.15 -26.74
CA LEU A 369 1.55 -27.90 -27.79
C LEU A 369 1.90 -29.20 -28.52
N ASN A 370 2.24 -30.27 -27.80
CA ASN A 370 2.56 -31.58 -28.38
C ASN A 370 1.37 -32.15 -29.17
N VAL A 371 0.16 -32.08 -28.60
CA VAL A 371 -1.08 -32.51 -29.29
C VAL A 371 -1.29 -31.72 -30.58
N THR A 372 -1.03 -30.41 -30.55
CA THR A 372 -1.17 -29.52 -31.71
C THR A 372 -0.20 -29.89 -32.82
N ILE A 373 1.07 -30.14 -32.48
CA ILE A 373 2.11 -30.48 -33.44
C ILE A 373 1.79 -31.81 -34.14
N ARG A 374 1.32 -32.81 -33.39
CA ARG A 374 0.88 -34.09 -33.98
C ARG A 374 -0.34 -33.95 -34.90
N ASN A 375 -1.07 -32.83 -34.79
CA ASN A 375 -2.33 -32.61 -35.49
C ASN A 375 -2.36 -31.27 -36.25
N LEU A 376 -1.22 -30.75 -36.72
CA LEU A 376 -1.14 -29.42 -37.37
C LEU A 376 -2.14 -29.26 -38.52
N LYS A 377 -2.42 -30.32 -39.28
CA LYS A 377 -3.41 -30.27 -40.38
C LYS A 377 -4.87 -30.16 -39.90
N ARG A 378 -5.15 -30.54 -38.65
CA ARG A 378 -6.51 -30.59 -38.05
C ARG A 378 -6.79 -29.42 -37.09
N VAL A 379 -5.74 -28.80 -36.55
CA VAL A 379 -5.88 -27.61 -35.70
C VAL A 379 -5.85 -26.37 -36.59
N CYS A 380 -6.84 -25.50 -36.52
CA CYS A 380 -6.84 -24.28 -37.34
C CYS A 380 -5.72 -23.31 -36.92
N SER A 381 -5.25 -22.50 -37.87
CA SER A 381 -4.16 -21.53 -37.68
C SER A 381 -4.37 -20.59 -36.49
N GLY A 382 -5.62 -20.18 -36.24
CA GLY A 382 -5.98 -19.34 -35.09
C GLY A 382 -5.67 -19.99 -33.74
N HIS A 383 -5.94 -21.30 -33.58
CA HIS A 383 -5.62 -22.01 -32.34
C HIS A 383 -4.13 -22.36 -32.23
N GLN A 384 -3.47 -22.66 -33.35
CA GLN A 384 -2.01 -22.83 -33.38
C GLN A 384 -1.31 -21.57 -32.87
N ARG A 385 -1.72 -20.38 -33.34
CA ARG A 385 -1.21 -19.09 -32.87
C ARG A 385 -1.44 -18.85 -31.39
N LYS A 386 -2.65 -19.14 -30.88
CA LYS A 386 -2.95 -18.99 -29.43
C LYS A 386 -2.07 -19.89 -28.57
N ILE A 387 -1.85 -21.13 -28.98
CA ILE A 387 -0.95 -22.06 -28.28
C ILE A 387 0.49 -21.54 -28.34
N ALA A 388 0.95 -21.09 -29.50
CA ALA A 388 2.29 -20.52 -29.64
C ALA A 388 2.51 -19.32 -28.71
N VAL A 389 1.54 -18.40 -28.61
CA VAL A 389 1.58 -17.27 -27.65
C VAL A 389 1.64 -17.77 -26.21
N LEU A 390 0.80 -18.74 -25.83
CA LEU A 390 0.82 -19.34 -24.49
C LEU A 390 2.15 -20.05 -24.18
N CYS A 391 2.84 -20.56 -25.20
CA CYS A 391 4.18 -21.14 -25.07
C CYS A 391 5.30 -20.08 -25.06
N GLY A 392 4.95 -18.80 -25.18
CA GLY A 392 5.87 -17.67 -25.16
C GLY A 392 6.46 -17.27 -26.51
N LEU A 393 5.99 -17.83 -27.62
CA LEU A 393 6.46 -17.50 -28.97
C LEU A 393 5.83 -16.20 -29.50
N LYS A 394 6.63 -15.39 -30.19
CA LYS A 394 6.20 -14.24 -31.00
C LYS A 394 5.50 -14.76 -32.25
N VAL A 395 4.23 -14.42 -32.38
CA VAL A 395 3.40 -14.77 -33.53
C VAL A 395 3.16 -13.59 -34.47
N LYS A 396 3.44 -12.36 -34.01
CA LYS A 396 3.29 -11.12 -34.79
C LYS A 396 4.25 -11.16 -35.99
N TYR A 397 3.73 -10.94 -37.18
CA TYR A 397 4.45 -11.04 -38.46
C TYR A 397 5.07 -12.40 -38.80
N CYS A 398 4.83 -13.44 -38.00
CA CYS A 398 5.31 -14.80 -38.27
C CYS A 398 4.39 -15.47 -39.29
N LYS A 399 4.97 -15.98 -40.40
CA LYS A 399 4.22 -16.76 -41.39
C LYS A 399 3.79 -18.09 -40.79
N GLN A 400 2.71 -18.70 -41.29
CA GLN A 400 2.18 -19.92 -40.67
C GLN A 400 3.17 -21.11 -40.73
N ALA A 401 3.89 -21.28 -41.85
CA ALA A 401 4.91 -22.32 -41.96
C ALA A 401 6.03 -22.12 -40.93
N GLU A 402 6.56 -20.90 -40.85
CA GLU A 402 7.59 -20.53 -39.87
C GLU A 402 7.10 -20.71 -38.43
N LEU A 403 5.84 -20.40 -38.14
CA LEU A 403 5.25 -20.63 -36.82
C LEU A 403 5.23 -22.12 -36.47
N ASN A 404 4.88 -22.97 -37.43
CA ASN A 404 4.88 -24.42 -37.23
C ASN A 404 6.30 -24.92 -36.94
N ASP A 405 7.30 -24.45 -37.69
CA ASP A 405 8.71 -24.81 -37.48
C ASP A 405 9.19 -24.40 -36.07
N ARG A 406 8.82 -23.19 -35.61
CA ARG A 406 9.13 -22.71 -34.26
C ARG A 406 8.45 -23.55 -33.18
N MET A 407 7.19 -23.94 -33.38
CA MET A 407 6.45 -24.80 -32.46
C MET A 407 7.08 -26.19 -32.38
N GLU A 408 7.45 -26.78 -33.52
CA GLU A 408 8.14 -28.08 -33.61
C GLU A 408 9.50 -28.05 -32.91
N ALA A 409 10.30 -27.03 -33.17
CA ALA A 409 11.60 -26.85 -32.51
C ALA A 409 11.48 -26.69 -30.99
N LEU A 410 10.49 -25.93 -30.50
CA LEU A 410 10.23 -25.78 -29.07
C LEU A 410 9.80 -27.11 -28.43
N ASN A 411 8.93 -27.87 -29.10
CA ASN A 411 8.49 -29.17 -28.61
C ASN A 411 9.62 -30.20 -28.61
N ALA A 412 10.47 -30.22 -29.64
CA ALA A 412 11.67 -31.06 -29.68
C ALA A 412 12.65 -30.73 -28.55
N ALA A 413 12.94 -29.44 -28.34
CA ALA A 413 13.78 -28.99 -27.24
C ALA A 413 13.22 -29.45 -25.88
N ARG A 414 11.91 -29.35 -25.68
CA ARG A 414 11.28 -29.78 -24.44
C ARG A 414 11.30 -31.30 -24.23
N LEU A 415 11.15 -32.09 -25.29
CA LEU A 415 11.31 -33.55 -25.22
C LEU A 415 12.75 -33.95 -24.84
N ASN A 416 13.72 -33.07 -25.10
CA ASN A 416 15.13 -33.25 -24.74
C ASN A 416 15.51 -32.65 -23.37
N GLY A 417 14.56 -32.14 -22.59
CA GLY A 417 14.78 -31.63 -21.22
C GLY A 417 14.92 -30.10 -21.11
N GLU A 418 15.03 -29.61 -19.86
CA GLU A 418 15.03 -28.17 -19.58
C GLU A 418 16.25 -27.44 -20.15
N ASP A 419 17.42 -28.08 -20.15
CA ASP A 419 18.65 -27.48 -20.70
C ASP A 419 18.55 -27.20 -22.20
N ALA A 420 17.87 -28.07 -22.96
CA ALA A 420 17.62 -27.86 -24.37
C ALA A 420 16.64 -26.69 -24.61
N VAL A 421 15.62 -26.53 -23.77
CA VAL A 421 14.71 -25.37 -23.81
C VAL A 421 15.46 -24.08 -23.47
N LYS A 422 16.33 -24.11 -22.45
CA LYS A 422 17.17 -22.98 -22.06
C LYS A 422 18.12 -22.59 -23.20
N THR A 423 18.76 -23.57 -23.82
CA THR A 423 19.63 -23.37 -24.99
C THR A 423 18.89 -22.73 -26.15
N LEU A 424 17.67 -23.21 -26.47
CA LEU A 424 16.84 -22.62 -27.52
C LEU A 424 16.47 -21.16 -27.23
N LYS A 425 16.18 -20.83 -25.96
CA LYS A 425 15.81 -19.47 -25.53
C LYS A 425 16.98 -18.49 -25.47
N ILE A 426 18.21 -18.96 -25.30
CA ILE A 426 19.42 -18.13 -25.22
C ILE A 426 20.07 -17.95 -26.61
N GLY A 427 20.01 -18.98 -27.47
CA GLY A 427 20.72 -19.01 -28.75
C GLY A 427 20.10 -18.15 -29.86
N ALA A 428 20.37 -18.53 -31.11
CA ALA A 428 19.88 -17.84 -32.31
C ALA A 428 18.34 -17.74 -32.38
N ALA A 429 17.64 -18.64 -31.70
CA ALA A 429 16.18 -18.68 -31.59
C ALA A 429 15.62 -17.77 -30.47
N SER A 430 16.45 -17.05 -29.70
CA SER A 430 16.01 -16.13 -28.65
C SER A 430 14.97 -15.09 -29.15
N GLY A 431 15.15 -14.61 -30.39
CA GLY A 431 14.24 -13.69 -31.06
C GLY A 431 12.84 -14.26 -31.32
N TRP A 432 12.65 -15.58 -31.23
CA TRP A 432 11.34 -16.23 -31.38
C TRP A 432 10.44 -16.02 -30.18
N PHE A 433 10.99 -15.70 -29.01
CA PHE A 433 10.22 -15.61 -27.77
C PHE A 433 9.87 -14.14 -27.45
N SER A 434 8.73 -13.92 -26.81
CA SER A 434 8.40 -12.59 -26.29
C SER A 434 9.36 -12.18 -25.19
N ASN A 435 9.48 -10.88 -24.90
CA ASN A 435 10.38 -10.39 -23.85
C ASN A 435 10.12 -11.07 -22.48
N LEU A 436 8.85 -11.40 -22.20
CA LEU A 436 8.45 -12.12 -21.00
C LEU A 436 8.96 -13.58 -20.92
N HIS A 437 9.24 -14.21 -22.06
CA HIS A 437 9.52 -15.65 -22.16
C HIS A 437 10.90 -15.99 -22.72
N ARG A 438 11.64 -15.03 -23.27
CA ARG A 438 13.05 -15.20 -23.65
C ARG A 438 13.93 -15.22 -22.40
N ALA A 439 15.09 -15.85 -22.49
CA ALA A 439 16.08 -15.76 -21.44
C ALA A 439 16.65 -14.32 -21.42
N GLN A 440 16.86 -13.79 -20.22
CA GLN A 440 17.47 -12.47 -20.06
C GLN A 440 18.93 -12.55 -20.52
N GLN A 441 19.30 -11.73 -21.50
CA GLN A 441 20.68 -11.63 -21.98
C GLN A 441 21.44 -10.58 -21.16
N GLU A 442 22.77 -10.66 -21.14
CA GLU A 442 23.62 -9.66 -20.47
C GLU A 442 23.36 -8.24 -20.99
N CYS A 443 23.10 -8.10 -22.30
CA CYS A 443 22.74 -6.80 -22.89
C CYS A 443 21.35 -6.28 -22.45
N ASP A 444 20.48 -7.14 -21.92
CA ASP A 444 19.20 -6.75 -21.35
C ASP A 444 19.34 -6.23 -19.91
N ALA A 445 20.48 -6.46 -19.24
CA ALA A 445 20.69 -6.08 -17.83
C ALA A 445 20.58 -4.56 -17.61
N LEU A 446 20.84 -3.75 -18.63
CA LEU A 446 20.68 -2.30 -18.59
C LEU A 446 19.31 -1.82 -19.09
N GLY A 447 18.46 -2.72 -19.61
CA GLY A 447 17.14 -2.38 -20.16
C GLY A 447 17.21 -1.26 -21.21
N HIS A 448 16.33 -0.25 -21.09
CA HIS A 448 16.33 0.95 -21.93
C HIS A 448 17.50 1.91 -21.64
N TYR A 449 18.25 1.70 -20.57
CA TYR A 449 19.26 2.62 -20.09
C TYR A 449 20.64 2.26 -20.61
N LYS A 450 20.83 2.40 -21.93
CA LYS A 450 22.09 2.14 -22.65
C LYS A 450 23.33 2.92 -22.14
N PHE A 451 23.12 3.92 -21.28
CA PHE A 451 24.17 4.76 -20.69
C PHE A 451 24.20 4.72 -19.17
N ALA A 452 23.44 3.82 -18.52
CA ALA A 452 23.66 3.56 -17.13
C ALA A 452 25.07 2.99 -17.01
N LYS A 453 26.03 3.85 -16.60
CA LYS A 453 27.26 3.34 -16.00
C LYS A 453 26.77 2.45 -14.89
N GLN A 454 27.20 1.19 -14.89
CA GLN A 454 27.03 0.31 -13.76
C GLN A 454 27.49 1.14 -12.56
N ALA A 455 26.54 1.62 -11.77
CA ALA A 455 26.86 2.54 -10.69
C ALA A 455 27.92 1.83 -9.85
N SER A 456 28.90 2.58 -9.35
CA SER A 456 30.01 2.06 -8.56
C SER A 456 29.52 1.64 -7.16
N TRP A 457 28.43 0.89 -7.12
CA TRP A 457 28.00 0.13 -5.97
C TRP A 457 29.11 -0.87 -5.65
N PRO A 458 29.36 -1.16 -4.37
CA PRO A 458 30.27 -2.22 -4.00
C PRO A 458 29.87 -3.51 -4.74
N PRO A 459 30.85 -4.29 -5.23
CA PRO A 459 30.57 -5.49 -6.02
C PRO A 459 29.84 -6.58 -5.21
N ARG A 460 29.84 -6.46 -3.88
CA ARG A 460 29.10 -7.30 -2.94
C ARG A 460 28.11 -6.43 -2.18
N THR A 461 26.90 -6.93 -2.04
CA THR A 461 25.87 -6.36 -1.18
C THR A 461 26.35 -6.28 0.27
N ILE A 462 25.72 -5.42 1.08
CA ILE A 462 26.00 -5.34 2.53
C ILE A 462 25.78 -6.70 3.20
N GLN A 463 24.71 -7.42 2.82
CA GLN A 463 24.42 -8.75 3.34
C GLN A 463 25.57 -9.73 3.06
N GLU A 464 26.05 -9.79 1.81
CA GLU A 464 27.20 -10.64 1.44
C GLU A 464 28.48 -10.27 2.17
N ARG A 465 28.68 -8.98 2.48
CA ARG A 465 29.82 -8.53 3.30
C ARG A 465 29.65 -8.93 4.77
N LEU A 466 28.44 -8.89 5.31
CA LEU A 466 28.19 -9.31 6.70
C LEU A 466 28.38 -10.81 6.93
N PHE A 467 28.29 -11.64 5.89
CA PHE A 467 28.71 -13.05 5.96
C PHE A 467 30.23 -13.25 6.04
N ASP A 468 31.05 -12.22 5.79
CA ASP A 468 32.49 -12.27 6.05
C ASP A 468 32.75 -11.97 7.53
N ASP A 469 33.25 -12.96 8.26
CA ASP A 469 33.54 -12.85 9.71
C ASP A 469 34.40 -11.64 10.06
N GLY A 470 35.37 -11.29 9.19
CA GLY A 470 36.24 -10.15 9.40
C GLY A 470 35.48 -8.83 9.32
N PHE A 471 34.65 -8.67 8.29
CA PHE A 471 33.80 -7.50 8.11
C PHE A 471 32.73 -7.39 9.21
N LEU A 472 32.07 -8.51 9.57
CA LEU A 472 31.10 -8.55 10.66
C LEU A 472 31.72 -8.09 11.98
N LYS A 473 32.88 -8.66 12.36
CA LYS A 473 33.59 -8.28 13.60
C LYS A 473 33.96 -6.81 13.62
N ARG A 474 34.49 -6.25 12.53
CA ARG A 474 34.80 -4.80 12.45
C ARG A 474 33.54 -3.94 12.56
N THR A 475 32.46 -4.35 11.90
CA THR A 475 31.18 -3.64 11.94
C THR A 475 30.59 -3.63 13.33
N VAL A 476 30.52 -4.78 14.00
CA VAL A 476 30.02 -4.88 15.38
C VAL A 476 30.92 -4.11 16.34
N ALA A 477 32.26 -4.27 16.24
CA ALA A 477 33.19 -3.53 17.09
C ALA A 477 33.00 -2.01 16.97
N PHE A 478 32.76 -1.50 15.75
CA PHE A 478 32.43 -0.10 15.54
C PHE A 478 31.07 0.28 16.16
N LEU A 479 30.00 -0.46 15.89
CA LEU A 479 28.66 -0.16 16.42
C LEU A 479 28.59 -0.20 17.95
N LEU A 480 29.47 -1.01 18.57
CA LEU A 480 29.58 -1.17 20.02
C LEU A 480 30.67 -0.31 20.66
N SER A 481 31.42 0.45 19.87
CA SER A 481 32.46 1.36 20.36
C SER A 481 31.89 2.45 21.26
N SER A 482 32.69 2.99 22.18
CA SER A 482 32.22 4.02 23.11
C SER A 482 31.91 5.33 22.39
N GLU A 483 32.47 5.58 21.20
CA GLU A 483 32.10 6.72 20.37
C GLU A 483 30.64 6.63 19.88
N VAL A 484 30.16 5.42 19.61
CA VAL A 484 28.79 5.15 19.15
C VAL A 484 27.83 4.94 20.31
N THR A 485 28.16 4.10 21.28
CA THR A 485 27.25 3.77 22.40
C THR A 485 27.27 4.81 23.51
N ARG A 486 28.36 5.60 23.61
CA ARG A 486 28.68 6.49 24.73
C ARG A 486 28.96 5.75 26.04
N GLU A 487 29.29 4.46 25.98
CA GLU A 487 29.63 3.63 27.14
C GLU A 487 31.07 3.12 27.02
N ASP A 488 31.95 3.57 27.92
CA ASP A 488 33.38 3.24 27.89
C ASP A 488 33.69 1.83 28.42
N SER A 489 32.71 1.19 29.08
CA SER A 489 32.92 -0.06 29.83
C SER A 489 32.51 -1.33 29.06
N TRP A 490 32.21 -1.24 27.77
CA TRP A 490 31.62 -2.36 27.03
C TRP A 490 32.64 -3.26 26.30
N ASP A 491 32.62 -4.56 26.60
CA ASP A 491 33.41 -5.58 25.90
C ASP A 491 32.60 -6.19 24.75
N TYR A 492 32.93 -5.79 23.52
CA TYR A 492 32.24 -6.28 22.32
C TYR A 492 32.46 -7.78 22.09
N ASP A 493 33.64 -8.33 22.41
CA ASP A 493 33.91 -9.75 22.25
C ASP A 493 33.08 -10.56 23.26
N ALA A 494 32.89 -10.04 24.48
CA ALA A 494 31.98 -10.64 25.46
C ALA A 494 30.53 -10.61 25.00
N ALA A 495 30.08 -9.52 24.37
CA ALA A 495 28.73 -9.41 23.83
C ALA A 495 28.47 -10.47 22.74
N ILE A 496 29.40 -10.62 21.78
CA ILE A 496 29.29 -11.66 20.74
C ILE A 496 29.36 -13.07 21.33
N ARG A 497 30.27 -13.35 22.27
CA ARG A 497 30.29 -14.65 22.97
C ARG A 497 28.96 -14.93 23.69
N THR A 498 28.39 -13.92 24.35
CA THR A 498 27.11 -14.07 25.04
C THR A 498 25.97 -14.36 24.07
N TRP A 499 25.95 -13.66 22.92
CA TRP A 499 25.01 -13.94 21.84
C TRP A 499 25.15 -15.38 21.31
N ASP A 500 26.36 -15.82 20.98
CA ASP A 500 26.58 -17.17 20.44
C ASP A 500 26.24 -18.26 21.46
N GLU A 501 26.63 -18.07 22.73
CA GLU A 501 26.46 -19.06 23.78
C GLU A 501 25.03 -19.15 24.29
N LYS A 502 24.40 -17.99 24.55
CA LYS A 502 23.07 -17.89 25.20
C LYS A 502 21.95 -17.59 24.23
N GLY A 503 22.24 -16.99 23.07
CA GLY A 503 21.27 -16.52 22.09
C GLY A 503 20.50 -15.28 22.54
N SER A 504 21.00 -14.58 23.57
CA SER A 504 20.45 -13.32 24.06
C SER A 504 21.56 -12.43 24.59
N VAL A 505 21.52 -11.14 24.26
CA VAL A 505 22.53 -10.15 24.67
C VAL A 505 21.87 -8.79 24.91
N ASN A 506 22.30 -8.08 25.96
CA ASN A 506 21.92 -6.69 26.20
C ASN A 506 23.01 -5.78 25.65
N ILE A 507 22.63 -4.68 24.99
CA ILE A 507 23.58 -3.76 24.34
C ILE A 507 23.16 -2.30 24.63
N PRO A 508 24.06 -1.40 25.04
CA PRO A 508 23.75 0.00 25.43
C PRO A 508 23.46 0.96 24.26
N VAL A 509 22.53 0.60 23.37
CA VAL A 509 22.26 1.36 22.13
C VAL A 509 21.72 2.77 22.39
N PHE A 510 20.91 2.94 23.44
CA PHE A 510 20.14 4.15 23.73
C PHE A 510 20.63 4.93 24.95
N LYS A 511 21.84 4.63 25.48
CA LYS A 511 22.44 5.38 26.60
C LYS A 511 22.58 6.87 26.32
N TRP A 512 22.74 7.24 25.05
CA TRP A 512 22.81 8.64 24.63
C TRP A 512 21.59 9.48 25.04
N TRP A 513 20.42 8.88 25.32
CA TRP A 513 19.24 9.61 25.81
C TRP A 513 19.44 10.22 27.20
N TRP A 514 20.26 9.58 28.04
CA TRP A 514 20.55 10.01 29.42
C TRP A 514 21.79 10.90 29.52
N MET A 515 22.70 10.83 28.54
CA MET A 515 23.96 11.58 28.57
C MET A 515 23.89 12.92 27.85
N LYS A 516 23.08 13.03 26.79
CA LYS A 516 23.00 14.25 25.97
C LYS A 516 22.09 15.28 26.63
N ASN A 517 22.51 16.55 26.64
CA ASN A 517 21.75 17.69 27.17
C ASN A 517 21.15 17.41 28.56
N ASP A 518 21.97 16.91 29.49
CA ASP A 518 21.57 16.57 30.86
C ASP A 518 20.36 15.61 30.95
N GLY A 519 20.29 14.64 30.03
CA GLY A 519 19.24 13.63 30.00
C GLY A 519 17.88 14.15 29.53
N GLU A 520 17.83 15.23 28.76
CA GLU A 520 16.58 15.84 28.28
C GLU A 520 15.68 14.85 27.52
N VAL A 521 16.26 14.02 26.64
CA VAL A 521 15.48 13.02 25.89
C VAL A 521 14.89 11.98 26.83
N ALA A 522 15.67 11.49 27.79
CA ALA A 522 15.19 10.54 28.79
C ALA A 522 14.04 11.11 29.62
N ARG A 523 14.12 12.38 30.06
CA ARG A 523 13.03 13.05 30.78
C ARG A 523 11.76 13.16 29.94
N ILE A 524 11.88 13.52 28.66
CA ILE A 524 10.74 13.57 27.73
C ILE A 524 10.10 12.19 27.59
N VAL A 525 10.90 11.14 27.37
CA VAL A 525 10.43 9.75 27.28
C VAL A 525 9.71 9.31 28.56
N ASP A 526 10.25 9.70 29.71
CA ASP A 526 9.63 9.40 30.99
C ASP A 526 8.26 10.05 31.13
N GLU A 527 8.17 11.36 30.92
CA GLU A 527 6.90 12.09 31.05
C GLU A 527 5.87 11.68 29.99
N ASP A 528 6.29 11.37 28.76
CA ASP A 528 5.42 10.85 27.69
C ASP A 528 4.75 9.53 28.13
N LEU A 529 5.51 8.58 28.69
CA LEU A 529 4.93 7.32 29.15
C LEU A 529 4.08 7.43 30.42
N GLU A 530 4.39 8.36 31.33
CA GLU A 530 3.51 8.68 32.46
C GLU A 530 2.16 9.23 31.98
N MET A 531 2.17 10.11 30.95
CA MET A 531 0.95 10.60 30.33
C MET A 531 0.13 9.45 29.72
N TYR A 532 0.76 8.53 28.97
CA TYR A 532 0.04 7.36 28.44
C TYR A 532 -0.55 6.49 29.54
N LYS A 533 0.18 6.27 30.63
CA LYS A 533 -0.32 5.52 31.79
C LYS A 533 -1.52 6.19 32.44
N HIS A 534 -1.48 7.50 32.67
CA HIS A 534 -2.59 8.29 33.25
C HIS A 534 -3.90 8.07 32.50
N HIS A 535 -3.84 7.96 31.17
CA HIS A 535 -5.00 7.73 30.31
C HIS A 535 -5.35 6.26 30.05
N THR A 536 -4.57 5.32 30.60
CA THR A 536 -4.78 3.88 30.38
C THR A 536 -5.68 3.30 31.45
N ARG A 537 -6.77 2.63 31.04
CA ARG A 537 -7.67 1.91 31.94
C ARG A 537 -6.97 0.67 32.54
N GLN A 538 -7.29 0.36 33.80
CA GLN A 538 -6.78 -0.83 34.47
C GLN A 538 -7.63 -2.09 34.19
N ASP A 539 -8.92 -1.92 33.88
CA ASP A 539 -9.80 -3.01 33.47
C ASP A 539 -10.12 -2.91 31.96
N PHE A 540 -9.75 -3.96 31.22
CA PHE A 540 -10.07 -4.15 29.80
C PHE A 540 -11.17 -5.20 29.63
N HIS A 541 -12.43 -4.78 29.80
CA HIS A 541 -13.61 -5.61 29.56
C HIS A 541 -13.61 -6.91 30.41
N GLY A 542 -13.27 -6.80 31.70
CA GLY A 542 -13.18 -7.93 32.62
C GLY A 542 -11.82 -8.64 32.60
N ASN A 543 -10.84 -8.11 31.87
CA ASN A 543 -9.46 -8.58 31.93
C ASN A 543 -8.57 -7.55 32.63
N GLU A 544 -7.83 -8.03 33.62
CA GLU A 544 -6.80 -7.27 34.34
C GLU A 544 -5.69 -6.74 33.40
N ASN A 545 -5.28 -5.48 33.59
CA ASN A 545 -4.12 -4.94 32.90
C ASN A 545 -2.81 -5.50 33.48
N LYS A 546 -2.15 -6.36 32.70
CA LYS A 546 -0.86 -6.99 33.03
C LYS A 546 0.35 -6.07 32.87
N GLY A 547 0.14 -4.76 32.84
CA GLY A 547 1.17 -3.73 32.66
C GLY A 547 1.44 -3.38 31.22
N TRP A 548 0.41 -3.47 30.40
CA TRP A 548 0.46 -3.10 29.01
C TRP A 548 -0.12 -1.70 28.84
N LEU A 549 0.49 -0.89 27.97
CA LEU A 549 0.00 0.43 27.59
C LEU A 549 -0.57 0.38 26.17
N PRO A 550 -1.79 -0.18 25.95
CA PRO A 550 -2.34 -0.36 24.60
C PRO A 550 -2.58 0.94 23.85
N THR A 551 -2.59 2.09 24.53
CA THR A 551 -2.66 3.43 23.92
C THR A 551 -1.29 3.90 23.38
N ALA A 552 -0.20 3.36 23.90
CA ALA A 552 1.18 3.71 23.55
C ALA A 552 1.74 2.73 22.52
N PHE A 553 1.27 2.78 21.26
CA PHE A 553 1.91 2.09 20.11
C PHE A 553 2.96 2.95 19.42
N TYR A 554 2.76 4.27 19.48
CA TYR A 554 3.59 5.28 18.82
C TYR A 554 3.93 6.39 19.81
N SER A 555 4.24 6.04 21.06
CA SER A 555 4.91 6.96 21.98
C SER A 555 6.17 7.52 21.33
N ILE A 556 6.63 8.68 21.80
CA ILE A 556 7.85 9.32 21.28
C ILE A 556 9.03 8.33 21.34
N ALA A 557 9.13 7.60 22.45
CA ALA A 557 10.18 6.61 22.67
C ALA A 557 10.13 5.46 21.64
N GLN A 558 8.94 4.91 21.35
CA GLN A 558 8.78 3.87 20.33
C GLN A 558 9.15 4.37 18.94
N GLN A 559 8.72 5.57 18.58
CA GLN A 559 9.00 6.14 17.27
C GLN A 559 10.49 6.46 17.09
N LEU A 560 11.18 6.86 18.16
CA LEU A 560 12.61 7.11 18.15
C LEU A 560 13.41 5.81 17.97
N VAL A 561 13.10 4.78 18.75
CA VAL A 561 13.73 3.45 18.66
C VAL A 561 13.47 2.78 17.30
N SER A 562 12.29 2.99 16.72
CA SER A 562 11.91 2.43 15.41
C SER A 562 12.74 2.98 14.25
N GLN A 563 13.36 4.15 14.42
CA GLN A 563 14.06 4.88 13.37
C GLN A 563 15.58 4.89 13.54
N ASP A 564 16.10 4.41 14.67
CA ASP A 564 17.51 4.53 15.05
C ASP A 564 18.41 3.65 14.15
N PRO A 565 19.39 4.24 13.44
CA PRO A 565 20.24 3.52 12.50
C PRO A 565 21.16 2.52 13.21
N VAL A 566 21.64 2.81 14.41
CA VAL A 566 22.53 1.91 15.18
C VAL A 566 21.75 0.68 15.63
N HIS A 567 20.54 0.88 16.14
CA HIS A 567 19.65 -0.20 16.52
C HIS A 567 19.33 -1.13 15.34
N TYR A 568 19.06 -0.54 14.16
CA TYR A 568 18.88 -1.27 12.91
C TYR A 568 20.12 -2.06 12.50
N ALA A 569 21.30 -1.43 12.55
CA ALA A 569 22.53 -2.08 12.13
C ALA A 569 22.90 -3.26 13.03
N ILE A 570 22.68 -3.13 14.34
CA ILE A 570 22.88 -4.24 15.30
C ILE A 570 21.89 -5.37 15.03
N TYR A 571 20.61 -5.07 14.79
CA TYR A 571 19.63 -6.07 14.37
C TYR A 571 20.09 -6.83 13.14
N THR A 572 20.56 -6.12 12.12
CA THR A 572 21.06 -6.71 10.87
C THR A 572 22.30 -7.58 11.14
N ALA A 573 23.23 -7.11 11.98
CA ALA A 573 24.46 -7.84 12.29
C ALA A 573 24.20 -9.12 13.13
N LEU A 574 23.27 -9.09 14.08
CA LEU A 574 22.99 -10.24 14.97
C LEU A 574 22.08 -11.29 14.33
N ARG A 575 21.25 -10.92 13.36
CA ARG A 575 20.38 -11.87 12.64
C ARG A 575 21.21 -12.88 11.86
N PRO A 576 20.89 -14.19 11.90
CA PRO A 576 21.63 -15.19 11.13
C PRO A 576 21.55 -14.98 9.61
N ASP A 577 20.48 -14.36 9.10
CA ASP A 577 20.33 -14.08 7.66
C ASP A 577 21.00 -12.77 7.20
N HIS A 578 21.51 -11.95 8.13
CA HIS A 578 22.06 -10.61 7.88
C HIS A 578 21.20 -9.71 6.98
N TRP A 579 19.89 -9.94 6.96
CA TRP A 579 19.01 -9.28 6.03
C TRP A 579 18.88 -7.79 6.33
N THR A 580 19.15 -6.96 5.33
CA THR A 580 19.24 -5.50 5.51
C THR A 580 17.91 -4.80 5.30
N SER A 581 16.95 -5.39 4.58
CA SER A 581 15.64 -4.75 4.35
C SER A 581 14.65 -5.11 5.45
N LEU A 582 14.55 -4.25 6.45
CA LEU A 582 13.76 -4.48 7.66
C LEU A 582 12.57 -3.52 7.77
N LEU A 583 11.59 -3.87 8.59
CA LEU A 583 10.46 -3.01 8.94
C LEU A 583 10.30 -3.04 10.45
N SER A 584 10.34 -1.88 11.10
CA SER A 584 9.99 -1.77 12.51
C SER A 584 8.49 -1.96 12.71
N TYR A 585 8.12 -3.11 13.25
CA TYR A 585 6.75 -3.44 13.60
C TYR A 585 6.34 -2.72 14.89
N PRO A 586 5.24 -1.94 14.89
CA PRO A 586 4.79 -1.25 16.09
C PRO A 586 4.18 -2.24 17.08
N CYS A 587 4.64 -2.19 18.33
CA CYS A 587 4.12 -2.97 19.44
C CYS A 587 3.97 -2.04 20.65
N TYR A 588 2.89 -2.20 21.41
CA TYR A 588 2.61 -1.34 22.55
C TYR A 588 3.62 -1.52 23.69
N ALA A 589 3.88 -0.44 24.43
CA ALA A 589 4.86 -0.45 25.51
C ALA A 589 4.37 -1.28 26.70
N LYS A 590 5.32 -1.82 27.47
CA LYS A 590 5.06 -2.41 28.77
C LYS A 590 5.41 -1.41 29.86
N TYR A 591 4.50 -1.18 30.78
CA TYR A 591 4.67 -0.40 32.01
C TYR A 591 4.21 -1.30 33.18
N SER A 592 5.16 -1.94 33.85
CA SER A 592 4.89 -2.85 34.95
C SER A 592 5.25 -2.22 36.29
N GLU A 593 4.31 -2.27 37.22
CA GLU A 593 4.44 -1.88 38.62
C GLU A 593 3.49 -2.75 39.46
N PHE A 594 3.61 -2.66 40.78
CA PHE A 594 2.71 -3.39 41.68
C PHE A 594 1.28 -2.86 41.57
N ASP A 595 0.32 -3.77 41.59
CA ASP A 595 -1.10 -3.48 41.63
C ASP A 595 -1.71 -4.29 42.77
N GLU A 596 -2.20 -3.61 43.82
CA GLU A 596 -2.72 -4.29 45.01
C GLU A 596 -3.97 -5.11 44.71
N TYR A 597 -4.76 -4.69 43.71
CA TYR A 597 -5.98 -5.38 43.31
C TYR A 597 -5.67 -6.64 42.50
N HIS A 598 -4.48 -6.68 41.89
CA HIS A 598 -4.04 -7.73 40.98
C HIS A 598 -2.59 -8.19 41.26
N PRO A 599 -2.28 -8.65 42.50
CA PRO A 599 -0.91 -8.78 43.00
C PRO A 599 -0.13 -9.93 42.36
N THR A 600 -0.78 -10.85 41.64
CA THR A 600 -0.14 -12.03 41.01
C THR A 600 -0.07 -11.94 39.48
N THR A 601 -0.42 -10.79 38.91
CA THR A 601 -0.48 -10.60 37.46
C THR A 601 0.88 -10.30 36.83
N GLY A 602 0.96 -10.36 35.50
CA GLY A 602 2.17 -9.98 34.75
C GLY A 602 3.20 -11.08 34.50
N GLY A 603 3.13 -12.19 35.24
CA GLY A 603 3.98 -13.36 35.05
C GLY A 603 3.57 -14.20 33.82
N PHE A 604 4.55 -14.66 33.05
CA PHE A 604 4.34 -15.56 31.90
C PHE A 604 5.62 -16.31 31.52
N GLU A 605 5.46 -17.43 30.81
CA GLU A 605 6.54 -18.23 30.24
C GLU A 605 6.09 -18.80 28.88
N HIS A 606 6.76 -18.44 27.79
CA HIS A 606 6.40 -18.91 26.45
C HIS A 606 7.56 -18.78 25.44
N ILE A 607 7.32 -19.32 24.25
CA ILE A 607 8.01 -19.01 22.99
C ILE A 607 7.00 -18.24 22.13
N ASP A 608 7.41 -17.13 21.53
CA ASP A 608 6.54 -16.24 20.74
C ASP A 608 6.09 -16.83 19.40
N GLN A 609 6.50 -18.07 19.12
CA GLN A 609 6.20 -18.80 17.91
C GLN A 609 5.53 -20.13 18.24
N ASN A 610 4.83 -20.67 17.25
CA ASN A 610 4.34 -22.03 17.29
C ASN A 610 5.49 -23.01 17.01
N VAL A 611 5.84 -23.82 18.01
CA VAL A 611 6.98 -24.75 17.90
C VAL A 611 6.77 -25.83 16.83
N ASN A 612 5.55 -26.32 16.58
CA ASN A 612 5.32 -27.31 15.52
C ASN A 612 5.66 -26.72 14.15
N LYS A 613 5.05 -25.58 13.82
CA LYS A 613 5.30 -24.86 12.56
C LYS A 613 6.77 -24.48 12.40
N LEU A 614 7.42 -24.10 13.52
CA LEU A 614 8.84 -23.79 13.55
C LEU A 614 9.70 -25.00 13.16
N LEU A 615 9.41 -26.17 13.74
CA LEU A 615 10.13 -27.42 13.47
C LEU A 615 9.83 -28.01 12.09
N GLU A 616 8.64 -27.75 11.54
CA GLU A 616 8.23 -28.11 10.18
C GLU A 616 8.86 -27.22 9.10
N GLY A 617 9.58 -26.16 9.51
CA GLY A 617 10.23 -25.21 8.60
C GLY A 617 9.28 -24.20 7.97
N GLU A 618 8.05 -24.07 8.48
CA GLU A 618 7.10 -23.05 8.01
C GLU A 618 7.52 -21.63 8.40
N PHE A 619 8.27 -21.49 9.50
CA PHE A 619 8.83 -20.20 9.92
C PHE A 619 10.33 -20.12 9.64
N ASN A 620 10.75 -19.04 9.01
CA ASN A 620 12.16 -18.71 8.86
C ASN A 620 12.69 -18.08 10.17
N VAL A 621 13.31 -18.91 11.01
CA VAL A 621 13.90 -18.51 12.31
C VAL A 621 15.03 -17.52 12.12
N ASP A 622 15.85 -17.75 11.10
CA ASP A 622 17.00 -16.93 10.75
C ASP A 622 16.56 -15.52 10.31
N ALA A 623 15.29 -15.40 9.90
CA ALA A 623 14.68 -14.14 9.51
C ALA A 623 14.11 -13.33 10.69
N GLN A 624 14.43 -13.67 11.94
CA GLN A 624 13.87 -13.00 13.12
C GLN A 624 14.89 -12.90 14.26
N VAL A 625 14.85 -11.75 14.94
CA VAL A 625 15.42 -11.52 16.27
C VAL A 625 14.35 -10.77 17.06
N GLN A 626 14.22 -11.07 18.34
CA GLN A 626 13.35 -10.34 19.24
C GLN A 626 14.13 -9.20 19.88
N GLY A 627 13.47 -8.05 20.01
CA GLY A 627 14.08 -6.85 20.59
C GLY A 627 13.23 -6.30 21.72
N SER A 628 13.89 -5.84 22.78
CA SER A 628 13.27 -5.04 23.83
C SER A 628 14.23 -3.97 24.33
N VAL A 629 13.77 -2.75 24.58
CA VAL A 629 14.59 -1.66 25.12
C VAL A 629 14.09 -1.34 26.52
N SER A 630 14.98 -1.38 27.51
CA SER A 630 14.63 -1.03 28.87
C SER A 630 14.74 0.47 29.11
N LEU A 631 13.76 1.04 29.80
CA LEU A 631 13.75 2.45 30.21
C LEU A 631 14.04 2.62 31.70
N ASN A 632 14.27 1.51 32.40
CA ASN A 632 14.59 1.46 33.82
C ASN A 632 15.69 0.42 34.06
N ASP A 633 16.41 0.54 35.16
CA ASP A 633 17.33 -0.51 35.56
C ASP A 633 16.53 -1.71 36.07
N GLU A 634 16.54 -2.80 35.31
CA GLU A 634 15.89 -4.04 35.71
C GLU A 634 16.70 -4.72 36.82
N ALA A 635 16.03 -5.16 37.87
CA ALA A 635 16.62 -6.04 38.88
C ALA A 635 16.42 -7.51 38.49
N PRO A 636 17.23 -8.47 38.98
CA PRO A 636 17.05 -9.90 38.64
C PRO A 636 15.61 -10.40 38.86
N HIS A 637 14.98 -10.02 39.96
CA HIS A 637 13.60 -10.38 40.33
C HIS A 637 12.52 -9.53 39.63
N ASN A 638 12.91 -8.52 38.84
CA ASN A 638 12.04 -7.68 38.03
C ASN A 638 12.66 -7.46 36.64
N SER A 639 12.92 -8.56 35.95
CA SER A 639 13.53 -8.58 34.63
C SER A 639 12.86 -9.63 33.73
N THR A 640 13.35 -9.74 32.50
CA THR A 640 13.04 -10.91 31.67
C THR A 640 13.91 -12.08 32.10
N LYS A 641 13.34 -13.27 32.13
CA LYS A 641 14.07 -14.52 32.25
C LYS A 641 14.04 -15.30 30.94
N ILE A 642 15.09 -16.03 30.64
CA ILE A 642 15.24 -16.85 29.43
C ILE A 642 15.71 -18.25 29.78
N ILE A 643 15.71 -19.13 28.78
CA ILE A 643 16.38 -20.43 28.85
C ILE A 643 17.47 -20.46 27.78
N PRO A 644 18.73 -20.17 28.15
CA PRO A 644 19.80 -19.97 27.19
C PRO A 644 20.10 -21.26 26.41
N GLY A 645 20.54 -21.10 25.15
CA GLY A 645 20.99 -22.23 24.33
C GLY A 645 19.88 -22.95 23.53
N PHE A 646 18.61 -22.56 23.68
CA PHE A 646 17.51 -23.10 22.86
C PHE A 646 17.63 -22.78 21.36
N HIS A 647 18.45 -21.79 21.01
CA HIS A 647 18.81 -21.48 19.63
C HIS A 647 19.77 -22.49 18.99
N LYS A 648 20.45 -23.31 19.79
CA LYS A 648 21.43 -24.28 19.28
C LYS A 648 20.72 -25.42 18.52
N PRO A 649 21.34 -25.96 17.46
CA PRO A 649 20.75 -27.02 16.65
C PRO A 649 20.25 -28.21 17.48
N GLY A 650 19.01 -28.63 17.24
CA GLY A 650 18.40 -29.82 17.87
C GLY A 650 17.88 -29.63 19.30
N VAL A 651 18.25 -28.57 20.03
CA VAL A 651 17.83 -28.40 21.44
C VAL A 651 16.31 -28.23 21.56
N LEU A 652 15.72 -27.32 20.79
CA LEU A 652 14.27 -27.11 20.78
C LEU A 652 13.51 -28.38 20.35
N ALA A 653 13.98 -29.05 19.30
CA ALA A 653 13.36 -30.27 18.78
C ALA A 653 13.34 -31.39 19.82
N ASN A 654 14.46 -31.61 20.51
CA ASN A 654 14.58 -32.63 21.56
C ASN A 654 13.70 -32.30 22.77
N TRP A 655 13.66 -31.04 23.19
CA TRP A 655 12.77 -30.60 24.27
C TRP A 655 11.29 -30.82 23.89
N TRP A 656 10.90 -30.40 22.68
CA TRP A 656 9.53 -30.53 22.20
C TRP A 656 9.10 -32.00 22.09
N ALA A 657 9.95 -32.87 21.54
CA ALA A 657 9.69 -34.31 21.45
C ALA A 657 9.49 -34.97 22.82
N GLY A 658 10.20 -34.48 23.85
CA GLY A 658 10.10 -34.98 25.24
C GLY A 658 8.87 -34.51 26.01
N LEU A 659 8.06 -33.60 25.47
CA LEU A 659 6.81 -33.17 26.11
C LEU A 659 5.67 -34.16 25.84
N PRO A 660 4.81 -34.44 26.84
CA PRO A 660 3.55 -35.16 26.62
C PRO A 660 2.63 -34.43 25.62
N ASP A 661 1.89 -35.17 24.81
CA ASP A 661 1.09 -34.61 23.70
C ASP A 661 -0.02 -33.68 24.18
N GLU A 662 -0.59 -33.90 25.38
CA GLU A 662 -1.58 -33.00 26.00
C GLU A 662 -1.05 -31.58 26.28
N HIS A 663 0.27 -31.41 26.33
CA HIS A 663 0.94 -30.12 26.52
C HIS A 663 1.37 -29.47 25.21
N LYS A 664 1.37 -30.20 24.08
CA LYS A 664 1.74 -29.71 22.74
C LYS A 664 0.58 -28.97 22.07
N LYS A 665 0.17 -27.84 22.64
CA LYS A 665 -0.96 -27.05 22.11
C LYS A 665 -0.56 -26.30 20.83
N ASN A 666 -1.38 -26.43 19.79
CA ASN A 666 -1.18 -25.76 18.51
C ASN A 666 -1.75 -24.32 18.53
N GLY A 667 -1.03 -23.39 19.17
CA GLY A 667 -1.40 -21.96 19.23
C GLY A 667 -0.36 -21.08 18.54
N ALA A 668 -0.68 -19.81 18.26
CA ALA A 668 0.29 -18.89 17.64
C ALA A 668 1.48 -18.52 18.55
N VAL A 669 1.42 -18.86 19.85
CA VAL A 669 2.57 -18.87 20.77
C VAL A 669 2.55 -20.20 21.54
N THR A 670 3.72 -20.74 21.87
CA THR A 670 3.83 -21.97 22.65
C THR A 670 4.09 -21.62 24.11
N ARG A 671 3.12 -21.89 24.99
CA ARG A 671 3.29 -21.72 26.45
C ARG A 671 4.20 -22.82 27.00
N ILE A 672 5.05 -22.47 27.96
CA ILE A 672 5.89 -23.45 28.66
C ILE A 672 5.03 -24.12 29.76
N PRO A 673 4.84 -25.44 29.73
CA PRO A 673 4.03 -26.12 30.74
C PRO A 673 4.78 -26.25 32.06
N LEU A 674 4.07 -26.12 33.20
CA LEU A 674 4.63 -26.23 34.55
C LEU A 674 5.45 -27.51 34.79
N ILE A 675 5.05 -28.64 34.17
CA ILE A 675 5.78 -29.92 34.25
C ILE A 675 7.19 -29.86 33.66
N SER A 676 7.44 -28.90 32.76
CA SER A 676 8.75 -28.67 32.17
C SER A 676 9.61 -27.70 32.98
N SER A 677 9.01 -26.88 33.85
CA SER A 677 9.72 -25.82 34.60
C SER A 677 10.78 -26.35 35.57
N SER A 678 10.68 -27.62 36.02
CA SER A 678 11.71 -28.27 36.85
C SER A 678 12.85 -28.91 36.05
N ARG A 679 12.73 -28.99 34.72
CA ARG A 679 13.71 -29.62 33.80
C ARG A 679 14.49 -28.61 32.98
N ILE A 680 14.24 -27.32 33.17
CA ILE A 680 14.81 -26.23 32.40
C ILE A 680 15.37 -25.16 33.34
N ASN A 681 16.58 -24.69 33.04
CA ASN A 681 17.29 -23.73 33.88
C ASN A 681 16.99 -22.30 33.41
N TRP A 682 16.07 -21.64 34.08
CA TRP A 682 15.76 -20.23 33.85
C TRP A 682 16.88 -19.33 34.36
N GLU A 683 17.33 -18.39 33.52
CA GLU A 683 18.29 -17.35 33.85
C GLU A 683 17.61 -15.98 33.75
N THR A 684 17.74 -15.14 34.77
CA THR A 684 17.28 -13.73 34.73
C THR A 684 18.31 -12.87 34.01
N VAL A 685 17.86 -11.99 33.11
CA VAL A 685 18.75 -11.26 32.20
C VAL A 685 18.57 -9.75 32.36
N PRO A 686 18.77 -9.15 33.54
CA PRO A 686 18.44 -7.75 33.81
C PRO A 686 19.04 -6.80 32.76
N CYS A 687 18.20 -5.94 32.18
CA CYS A 687 18.56 -4.94 31.19
C CYS A 687 18.55 -3.55 31.83
N LEU A 688 19.64 -2.80 31.72
CA LEU A 688 19.75 -1.46 32.28
C LEU A 688 19.01 -0.43 31.41
N HIS A 689 18.70 0.74 31.97
CA HIS A 689 18.07 1.80 31.19
C HIS A 689 18.91 2.13 29.94
N GLY A 690 18.27 2.29 28.78
CA GLY A 690 18.94 2.56 27.52
C GLY A 690 19.63 1.35 26.87
N GLU A 691 19.62 0.19 27.51
CA GLU A 691 20.03 -1.05 26.86
C GLU A 691 18.89 -1.65 26.03
N ALA A 692 19.27 -2.21 24.88
CA ALA A 692 18.45 -3.04 24.03
C ALA A 692 18.86 -4.50 24.22
N ARG A 693 17.91 -5.35 24.64
CA ARG A 693 18.06 -6.80 24.63
C ARG A 693 17.65 -7.35 23.28
N PHE A 694 18.54 -8.13 22.70
CA PHE A 694 18.30 -8.95 21.52
C PHE A 694 18.21 -10.40 21.95
N THR A 695 17.24 -11.15 21.41
CA THR A 695 17.04 -12.57 21.76
C THR A 695 16.61 -13.36 20.53
N MET A 696 17.16 -14.54 20.32
CA MET A 696 16.70 -15.45 19.27
C MET A 696 15.26 -15.92 19.54
N PRO A 697 14.37 -15.93 18.53
CA PRO A 697 12.93 -16.12 18.72
C PRO A 697 12.52 -17.51 19.24
N GLN A 698 13.37 -18.51 19.06
CA GLN A 698 13.16 -19.88 19.56
C GLN A 698 13.48 -20.04 21.05
N ILE A 699 14.03 -19.01 21.70
CA ILE A 699 14.38 -19.05 23.12
C ILE A 699 13.12 -18.88 23.98
N PRO A 700 12.80 -19.86 24.86
CA PRO A 700 11.78 -19.68 25.87
C PRO A 700 12.13 -18.51 26.76
N HIS A 701 11.16 -17.63 26.96
CA HIS A 701 11.34 -16.45 27.79
C HIS A 701 10.09 -16.16 28.63
N GLY A 702 10.26 -15.30 29.62
CA GLY A 702 9.22 -15.01 30.59
C GLY A 702 9.50 -13.81 31.47
N ALA A 703 8.57 -13.55 32.37
CA ALA A 703 8.72 -12.57 33.44
C ALA A 703 8.16 -13.15 34.74
N GLN A 704 8.68 -12.69 35.88
CA GLN A 704 8.11 -13.01 37.18
C GLN A 704 6.77 -12.27 37.37
N PRO A 705 5.84 -12.81 38.18
CA PRO A 705 4.68 -12.05 38.63
C PRO A 705 5.09 -10.75 39.31
N ARG A 706 4.17 -9.78 39.31
CA ARG A 706 4.31 -8.56 40.12
C ARG A 706 4.37 -8.91 41.61
N TYR A 707 5.00 -8.07 42.40
CA TYR A 707 5.15 -8.26 43.84
C TYR A 707 5.13 -6.92 44.59
N PRO A 708 4.75 -6.89 45.88
CA PRO A 708 4.77 -5.67 46.68
C PRO A 708 6.14 -4.98 46.62
N ASP A 709 6.16 -3.65 46.53
CA ASP A 709 7.38 -2.84 46.45
C ASP A 709 8.24 -3.07 45.20
N MET A 710 7.71 -3.73 44.15
CA MET A 710 8.45 -3.85 42.89
C MET A 710 8.73 -2.45 42.30
N PRO A 711 9.98 -2.15 41.89
CA PRO A 711 10.25 -0.91 41.21
C PRO A 711 9.56 -0.88 39.85
N LYS A 712 9.25 0.32 39.36
CA LYS A 712 8.71 0.54 38.02
C LYS A 712 9.65 -0.08 36.97
N ARG A 713 9.08 -0.88 36.08
CA ARG A 713 9.77 -1.49 34.94
C ARG A 713 9.04 -1.15 33.65
N ARG A 714 9.65 -0.31 32.82
CA ARG A 714 9.13 0.04 31.49
C ARG A 714 10.00 -0.52 30.39
N THR A 715 9.35 -1.06 29.36
CA THR A 715 10.02 -1.70 28.23
C THR A 715 9.32 -1.35 26.92
N ILE A 716 10.11 -1.01 25.91
CA ILE A 716 9.68 -0.84 24.52
C ILE A 716 10.00 -2.13 23.76
N LEU A 717 9.15 -2.53 22.81
CA LEU A 717 9.31 -3.78 22.07
C LEU A 717 9.48 -3.51 20.56
N PRO A 718 10.67 -3.05 20.13
CA PRO A 718 10.91 -2.68 18.74
C PRO A 718 11.29 -3.91 17.91
N TRP A 719 10.28 -4.59 17.39
CA TRP A 719 10.51 -5.79 16.58
C TRP A 719 10.82 -5.40 15.14
N MET A 720 11.94 -5.86 14.59
CA MET A 720 12.30 -5.62 13.20
C MET A 720 12.00 -6.86 12.35
N SER A 721 10.96 -6.75 11.53
CA SER A 721 10.52 -7.79 10.59
C SER A 721 11.32 -7.71 9.30
N ARG A 722 11.66 -8.87 8.72
CA ARG A 722 12.17 -8.95 7.34
C ARG A 722 11.12 -8.41 6.36
N VAL A 723 11.57 -7.60 5.41
CA VAL A 723 10.83 -7.24 4.20
C VAL A 723 11.33 -8.10 3.05
N ALA A 724 10.44 -8.78 2.33
CA ALA A 724 10.81 -9.59 1.19
C ALA A 724 11.35 -8.75 0.02
N GLU A 725 11.95 -9.41 -0.98
CA GLU A 725 12.54 -8.76 -2.16
C GLU A 725 11.53 -7.97 -3.01
N ASP A 726 10.23 -8.25 -2.88
CA ASP A 726 9.17 -7.48 -3.53
C ASP A 726 8.92 -6.11 -2.85
N HIS A 727 9.58 -5.85 -1.71
CA HIS A 727 9.42 -4.68 -0.84
C HIS A 727 8.02 -4.50 -0.25
N THR A 728 7.14 -5.49 -0.37
CA THR A 728 5.73 -5.42 0.05
C THR A 728 5.33 -6.49 1.05
N THR A 729 6.00 -7.65 1.02
CA THR A 729 5.62 -8.83 1.79
C THR A 729 6.45 -8.95 3.08
N LEU A 730 5.77 -9.33 4.17
CA LEU A 730 6.39 -9.71 5.44
C LEU A 730 6.33 -11.25 5.56
N PRO A 731 7.42 -11.99 5.32
CA PRO A 731 7.40 -13.43 5.06
C PRO A 731 7.11 -14.30 6.29
N ASN A 732 7.06 -13.73 7.49
CA ASN A 732 7.00 -14.49 8.74
C ASN A 732 5.57 -14.78 9.23
N THR A 733 4.52 -14.60 8.42
CA THR A 733 3.14 -14.89 8.84
C THR A 733 2.26 -15.47 7.75
N ASP A 734 1.77 -16.71 7.94
CA ASP A 734 0.76 -17.34 7.08
C ASP A 734 -0.62 -16.65 7.12
N HIS A 735 -0.87 -15.87 8.18
CA HIS A 735 -2.18 -15.28 8.50
C HIS A 735 -2.19 -13.75 8.63
N GLY A 736 -1.11 -13.07 8.24
CA GLY A 736 -1.11 -11.62 8.07
C GLY A 736 -0.81 -10.80 9.33
N ALA A 737 0.48 -10.61 9.61
CA ALA A 737 0.94 -9.36 10.22
C ALA A 737 0.62 -8.14 9.32
N GLY A 738 0.17 -8.36 8.08
CA GLY A 738 -0.17 -7.37 7.06
C GLY A 738 0.92 -7.28 6.00
N ALA A 739 0.63 -6.52 4.94
CA ALA A 739 1.67 -6.05 4.03
C ALA A 739 2.46 -4.91 4.68
N VAL A 740 3.65 -4.58 4.15
CA VAL A 740 4.40 -3.38 4.54
C VAL A 740 3.51 -2.13 4.53
N GLN A 741 2.61 -2.04 3.55
CA GLN A 741 1.66 -0.94 3.41
C GLN A 741 0.64 -0.88 4.57
N ASP A 742 0.14 -2.00 5.07
CA ASP A 742 -0.81 -2.01 6.20
C ASP A 742 -0.17 -1.40 7.45
N ILE A 743 1.08 -1.78 7.72
CA ILE A 743 1.86 -1.29 8.86
C ILE A 743 2.20 0.18 8.71
N THR A 744 2.58 0.58 7.49
CA THR A 744 2.85 1.98 7.16
C THR A 744 1.61 2.85 7.39
N LEU A 745 0.43 2.40 6.94
CA LEU A 745 -0.82 3.12 7.13
C LEU A 745 -1.20 3.23 8.62
N ALA A 746 -1.05 2.14 9.39
CA ALA A 746 -1.28 2.14 10.83
C ALA A 746 -0.39 3.19 11.52
N ARG A 747 0.89 3.26 11.14
CA ARG A 747 1.86 4.23 11.67
C ARG A 747 1.54 5.67 11.29
N VAL A 748 1.22 5.93 10.02
CA VAL A 748 0.79 7.27 9.55
C VAL A 748 -0.45 7.74 10.29
N ALA A 749 -1.39 6.84 10.57
CA ALA A 749 -2.61 7.13 11.33
C ALA A 749 -2.39 7.20 12.85
N CYS A 750 -1.23 6.74 13.34
CA CYS A 750 -0.96 6.48 14.77
C CYS A 750 -2.03 5.57 15.40
N MET A 751 -2.46 4.55 14.66
CA MET A 751 -3.46 3.55 15.05
C MET A 751 -2.80 2.18 15.25
N PRO A 752 -3.30 1.34 16.18
CA PRO A 752 -2.83 -0.03 16.31
C PRO A 752 -2.84 -0.76 14.96
N PRO A 753 -1.83 -1.60 14.65
CA PRO A 753 -1.89 -2.48 13.50
C PRO A 753 -3.06 -3.47 13.65
N LYS A 754 -3.52 -4.03 12.52
CA LYS A 754 -4.67 -4.97 12.50
C LYS A 754 -4.39 -6.25 13.30
N ALA A 755 -3.11 -6.62 13.41
CA ALA A 755 -2.65 -7.79 14.12
C ALA A 755 -1.33 -7.48 14.84
N THR A 756 -0.89 -8.39 15.71
CA THR A 756 0.48 -8.44 16.21
C THR A 756 1.43 -8.91 15.11
N GLN A 757 2.74 -8.80 15.33
CA GLN A 757 3.74 -9.35 14.40
C GLN A 757 3.57 -10.87 14.18
N SER A 758 3.02 -11.59 15.16
CA SER A 758 2.70 -13.03 15.05
C SER A 758 1.36 -13.30 14.35
N GLY A 759 0.70 -12.28 13.78
CA GLY A 759 -0.60 -12.39 13.12
C GLY A 759 -1.82 -12.54 14.05
N LYS A 760 -1.67 -12.29 15.36
CA LYS A 760 -2.82 -12.38 16.29
C LYS A 760 -3.63 -11.09 16.28
N PRO A 761 -4.97 -11.15 16.38
CA PRO A 761 -5.77 -9.95 16.66
C PRO A 761 -5.33 -9.31 17.98
N ILE A 762 -5.32 -7.99 18.03
CA ILE A 762 -4.94 -7.25 19.24
C ILE A 762 -6.17 -7.04 20.12
N PHE A 763 -6.49 -8.05 20.94
CA PHE A 763 -7.68 -8.05 21.79
C PHE A 763 -7.65 -6.97 22.88
N ASN A 764 -6.45 -6.66 23.39
CA ASN A 764 -6.27 -5.69 24.49
C ASN A 764 -6.34 -4.23 24.03
N SER A 765 -6.47 -3.97 22.73
CA SER A 765 -6.43 -2.63 22.15
C SER A 765 -7.50 -2.40 21.08
N GLN A 766 -8.76 -2.77 21.35
CA GLN A 766 -9.91 -2.34 20.53
C GLN A 766 -10.17 -0.81 20.66
N ILE A 767 -9.11 -0.01 20.55
CA ILE A 767 -9.13 1.42 20.62
C ILE A 767 -9.54 1.91 19.23
N THR A 768 -10.72 2.48 19.13
CA THR A 768 -11.35 2.86 17.86
C THR A 768 -10.76 4.13 17.25
N TYR A 769 -9.96 4.89 18.00
CA TYR A 769 -9.34 6.14 17.55
C TYR A 769 -7.92 6.30 18.13
N ARG A 770 -7.12 7.15 17.51
CA ARG A 770 -5.74 7.41 17.94
C ARG A 770 -5.72 8.14 19.29
N PHE A 771 -4.71 7.89 20.12
CA PHE A 771 -4.54 8.69 21.34
C PHE A 771 -4.36 10.17 20.97
N PRO A 772 -5.16 11.12 21.53
CA PRO A 772 -5.14 12.51 21.08
C PRO A 772 -3.80 13.23 21.22
N GLY A 773 -3.04 12.92 22.29
CA GLY A 773 -1.70 13.49 22.52
C GLY A 773 -0.59 12.85 21.69
N CYS A 774 -0.88 11.81 20.89
CA CYS A 774 0.11 11.14 20.06
C CYS A 774 0.54 12.02 18.88
N VAL A 775 1.82 12.39 18.84
CA VAL A 775 2.41 13.16 17.74
C VAL A 775 3.38 12.26 16.98
N ARG A 776 3.18 12.16 15.67
CA ARG A 776 4.10 11.42 14.79
C ARG A 776 5.42 12.19 14.67
N LEU A 777 6.54 11.53 14.90
CA LEU A 777 7.86 12.08 14.59
C LEU A 777 8.01 12.24 13.07
N ASP A 778 8.59 13.37 12.67
CA ASP A 778 8.97 13.62 11.28
C ASP A 778 10.06 12.62 10.83
N SER A 779 10.28 12.52 9.52
CA SER A 779 11.35 11.70 8.94
C SER A 779 12.71 12.12 9.52
N LEU A 780 13.49 11.14 9.99
CA LEU A 780 14.85 11.37 10.52
C LEU A 780 15.96 11.01 9.52
N GLY A 781 15.61 10.53 8.33
CA GLY A 781 16.55 10.06 7.31
C GLY A 781 15.87 9.10 6.33
N ALA A 782 16.52 8.80 5.21
CA ALA A 782 15.99 7.87 4.23
C ALA A 782 15.90 6.43 4.78
N LEU A 783 16.92 6.00 5.52
CA LEU A 783 16.98 4.71 6.20
C LEU A 783 15.89 4.63 7.29
N SER A 784 15.72 5.69 8.07
CA SER A 784 14.62 5.79 9.03
C SER A 784 13.27 5.65 8.33
N ASP A 785 13.03 6.33 7.20
CA ASP A 785 11.78 6.18 6.43
C ASP A 785 11.57 4.74 5.92
N ALA A 786 12.63 4.07 5.46
CA ALA A 786 12.57 2.69 5.02
C ALA A 786 12.17 1.74 6.16
N LEU A 787 12.74 1.93 7.36
CA LEU A 787 12.37 1.20 8.58
C LEU A 787 10.91 1.39 8.98
N LEU A 788 10.30 2.52 8.60
CA LEU A 788 8.89 2.82 8.84
C LEU A 788 7.96 2.38 7.69
N GLY A 789 8.52 1.87 6.58
CA GLY A 789 7.78 1.52 5.37
C GLY A 789 7.33 2.72 4.52
N LEU A 790 7.81 3.92 4.85
CA LEU A 790 7.50 5.17 4.14
C LEU A 790 8.33 5.33 2.86
N ARG A 791 9.39 4.55 2.71
CA ARG A 791 10.31 4.55 1.56
C ARG A 791 10.70 3.11 1.20
N ARG A 792 11.02 2.87 -0.07
CA ARG A 792 11.50 1.56 -0.52
C ARG A 792 12.98 1.39 -0.19
N TRP A 793 13.38 0.15 0.07
CA TRP A 793 14.77 -0.19 0.36
C TRP A 793 15.70 -0.08 -0.86
N ASP A 794 15.17 -0.12 -2.07
CA ASP A 794 15.91 0.09 -3.32
C ASP A 794 16.02 1.58 -3.72
N ALA A 795 15.51 2.50 -2.91
CA ALA A 795 15.65 3.93 -3.16
C ALA A 795 17.14 4.33 -3.01
N PRO A 796 17.72 5.07 -3.97
CA PRO A 796 19.15 5.37 -3.98
C PRO A 796 19.67 5.97 -2.67
N GLU A 797 18.90 6.86 -2.07
CA GLU A 797 19.25 7.51 -0.82
C GLU A 797 19.16 6.59 0.42
N VAL A 798 18.35 5.53 0.38
CA VAL A 798 18.37 4.48 1.42
C VAL A 798 19.64 3.66 1.29
N VAL A 799 19.97 3.25 0.07
CA VAL A 799 21.19 2.48 -0.20
C VAL A 799 22.42 3.29 0.19
N GLU A 800 22.46 4.58 -0.11
CA GLU A 800 23.55 5.48 0.30
C GLU A 800 23.71 5.55 1.82
N GLU A 801 22.63 5.74 2.59
CA GLU A 801 22.70 5.75 4.05
C GLU A 801 23.12 4.38 4.62
N GLN A 802 22.69 3.28 4.01
CA GLN A 802 23.17 1.94 4.40
C GLN A 802 24.68 1.78 4.12
N GLU A 803 25.16 2.25 2.97
CA GLU A 803 26.57 2.19 2.62
C GLU A 803 27.44 3.09 3.50
N ILE A 804 26.92 4.25 3.93
CA ILE A 804 27.59 5.08 4.95
C ILE A 804 27.69 4.31 6.28
N LEU A 805 26.58 3.72 6.73
CA LEU A 805 26.49 3.07 8.04
C LEU A 805 27.33 1.79 8.14
N PHE A 806 27.31 0.94 7.11
CA PHE A 806 28.04 -0.33 7.08
C PHE A 806 29.41 -0.23 6.40
N GLY A 807 29.68 0.86 5.68
CA GLY A 807 30.90 1.06 4.90
C GLY A 807 32.19 1.04 5.71
N GLU A 808 33.32 1.00 4.99
CA GLU A 808 34.64 0.97 5.62
C GLU A 808 35.06 2.34 6.21
N ASP A 809 34.42 3.44 5.80
CA ASP A 809 34.65 4.78 6.35
C ASP A 809 33.90 4.97 7.67
N ARG A 810 34.56 4.59 8.77
CA ARG A 810 33.99 4.65 10.13
C ARG A 810 33.84 6.07 10.65
N GLU A 811 34.63 7.02 10.15
CA GLU A 811 34.50 8.43 10.51
C GLU A 811 33.20 8.99 9.92
N ARG A 812 32.95 8.74 8.63
CA ARG A 812 31.71 9.15 7.97
C ARG A 812 30.47 8.49 8.60
N ALA A 813 30.56 7.22 8.97
CA ALA A 813 29.50 6.53 9.71
C ALA A 813 29.22 7.20 11.06
N ARG A 814 30.27 7.60 11.79
CA ARG A 814 30.14 8.28 13.09
C ARG A 814 29.49 9.65 12.96
N GLU A 815 29.90 10.44 11.97
CA GLU A 815 29.28 11.73 11.65
C GLU A 815 27.79 11.56 11.36
N PHE A 816 27.43 10.61 10.50
CA PHE A 816 26.04 10.30 10.17
C PHE A 816 25.20 9.96 11.41
N ILE A 817 25.71 9.11 12.29
CA ILE A 817 25.03 8.76 13.56
C ILE A 817 24.89 10.00 14.47
N GLY A 818 25.92 10.85 14.53
CA GLY A 818 25.92 12.09 15.29
C GLY A 818 24.84 13.06 14.82
N GLU A 819 24.85 13.37 13.52
CA GLU A 819 23.87 14.23 12.84
C GLU A 819 22.44 13.69 13.03
N TRP A 820 22.25 12.37 12.85
CA TRP A 820 20.96 11.74 13.05
C TRP A 820 20.44 11.93 14.49
N ARG A 821 21.28 11.71 15.51
CA ARG A 821 20.90 11.88 16.92
C ARG A 821 20.62 13.33 17.29
N GLU A 822 21.31 14.30 16.67
CA GLU A 822 21.00 15.72 16.81
C GLU A 822 19.62 16.06 16.26
N ASN A 823 19.33 15.63 15.03
CA ASN A 823 18.02 15.81 14.39
C ASN A 823 16.90 15.14 15.21
N ALA A 824 17.15 13.92 15.68
CA ALA A 824 16.22 13.17 16.50
C ALA A 824 15.90 13.88 17.82
N THR A 825 16.91 14.47 18.49
CA THR A 825 16.71 15.26 19.71
C THR A 825 15.79 16.45 19.45
N GLY A 826 16.03 17.19 18.36
CA GLY A 826 15.18 18.32 17.96
C GLY A 826 13.73 17.90 17.65
N ALA A 827 13.56 16.80 16.92
CA ALA A 827 12.24 16.25 16.57
C ALA A 827 11.44 15.80 17.81
N VAL A 828 12.10 15.12 18.75
CA VAL A 828 11.52 14.66 20.01
C VAL A 828 10.99 15.85 20.83
N LYS A 829 11.79 16.89 21.02
CA LYS A 829 11.39 18.10 21.77
C LYS A 829 10.17 18.77 21.16
N LYS A 830 10.20 18.96 19.84
CA LYS A 830 9.08 19.57 19.10
C LYS A 830 7.80 18.74 19.23
N ALA A 831 7.90 17.42 19.06
CA ALA A 831 6.76 16.52 19.15
C ALA A 831 6.16 16.49 20.56
N PHE A 832 7.01 16.47 21.58
CA PHE A 832 6.59 16.49 22.99
C PHE A 832 5.81 17.76 23.33
N GLU A 833 6.30 18.94 22.96
CA GLU A 833 5.60 20.20 23.20
C GLU A 833 4.23 20.27 22.50
N ILE A 834 4.13 19.75 21.28
CA ILE A 834 2.86 19.65 20.56
C ILE A 834 1.92 18.65 21.26
N GLY A 835 2.44 17.50 21.67
CA GLY A 835 1.69 16.44 22.35
C GLY A 835 1.12 16.94 23.67
N LYS A 836 1.96 17.56 24.50
CA LYS A 836 1.58 18.20 25.76
C LYS A 836 0.46 19.22 25.58
N LYS A 837 0.62 20.20 24.69
CA LYS A 837 -0.43 21.21 24.42
C LYS A 837 -1.73 20.60 23.91
N THR A 838 -1.62 19.57 23.07
CA THR A 838 -2.79 18.88 22.50
C THR A 838 -3.53 18.09 23.58
N GLU A 839 -2.81 17.38 24.43
CA GLU A 839 -3.36 16.63 25.55
C GLU A 839 -4.10 17.58 26.51
N ILE A 840 -3.47 18.69 26.94
CA ILE A 840 -4.09 19.67 27.86
C ILE A 840 -5.39 20.19 27.28
N ARG A 841 -5.38 20.55 25.98
CA ARG A 841 -6.56 21.08 25.30
C ARG A 841 -7.70 20.07 25.20
N VAL A 842 -7.39 18.79 24.99
CA VAL A 842 -8.40 17.76 24.77
C VAL A 842 -9.00 17.27 26.08
N PHE A 843 -8.18 17.10 27.12
CA PHE A 843 -8.62 16.52 28.40
C PHE A 843 -8.96 17.56 29.48
N GLY A 844 -8.59 18.84 29.29
CA GLY A 844 -8.98 19.91 30.22
C GLY A 844 -8.50 19.64 31.65
N SER A 845 -9.41 19.64 32.62
CA SER A 845 -9.09 19.33 34.03
C SER A 845 -8.54 17.91 34.24
N ASP A 846 -8.88 16.98 33.35
CA ASP A 846 -8.47 15.57 33.46
C ASP A 846 -7.10 15.31 32.78
N SER A 847 -6.45 16.37 32.27
CA SER A 847 -5.11 16.31 31.69
C SER A 847 -4.08 15.80 32.70
N TYR A 848 -3.17 14.94 32.24
CA TYR A 848 -2.01 14.52 33.02
C TYR A 848 -1.21 15.73 33.55
N TRP A 849 -1.05 16.76 32.72
CA TRP A 849 -0.24 17.94 33.07
C TRP A 849 -0.88 18.86 34.10
N ASN A 850 -2.21 18.83 34.22
CA ASN A 850 -2.93 19.59 35.23
C ASN A 850 -3.04 18.83 36.57
N ASN A 851 -2.83 17.51 36.56
CA ASN A 851 -2.92 16.62 37.72
C ASN A 851 -1.56 16.11 38.23
N LYS A 852 -0.46 16.51 37.59
CA LYS A 852 0.92 16.25 38.02
C LYS A 852 1.35 17.27 39.06
#